data_AF-A0A7W7DAI7-F1
#
_entry.id   AF-A0A7W7DAI7-F1
#
_cell.length_a   1.000
_cell.length_b   1.000
_cell.length_c   1.000
_cell.angle_alpha   90.00
_cell.angle_beta   90.00
_cell.angle_gamma   90.00
#
_symmetry.space_group_name_H-M   'P 1'
#
loop_
_entity.id
_entity.type
_entity.pdbx_description
1 polymer ?
#
loop_
_entity_poly.entity_id
_entity_poly.type
_entity_poly.pdbx_seq_one_letter_code
_entity_poly.pdbx_strand_id
1 'polypeptide(L)'
;MRRALGALAVIISGLLLAPAAARADTSPARVALIGVPGLHWDDVTAADTPNLWRLASRSALGSLSVRAVGRTTCPYDGWLTVSAGVRSSVGSRCGPPPPVEQRDAGAVIPDFNWLWTVRDVRFAGTLGEAVHAAGQCTSAVGPGAVLALADRSGRVDRYAPSPDKVTDWSACRVLAVDVDDLIRPYIQGERLADVPDKLSPAERKTALRAADTKAGAVLAQLPPDTAVAVAGLADHGSEPHLRAAMWRAPGAGGRLLGARSTQRDDMVIIPDITASMLATAGLAVPPTVIGTPWSPGGPTSLGDAVTSLRRADLAGQTIRAVGGLFFTVLAVAQVAFYAVAFLLLRRRRGLEGVRVAALGLASVPVSTYLINLTPWDAAPMPALTLVSGILLCAVALTCLALAVPALWARLRGRPRAVNVLGPSSVVAAVTAGVLLADLLTGTPLQLDSVMGYTGVVGARYYGLGNIPFALLATAVLLVATAVADRLVRSGHRSGAVALVAGLGGFAMLLDGWPGVGSDFGGVIAFVPGIAVTALLVAGKRVSVLKLGAFCVAGGVLVLAIAYLDYLRPPASQTHLGRFAGQVLDGTFLPVILRKLTAMLSTLLSPNLMPIVLAAFAFLVFALLRPGTASAGVLPVAFERAPTLRAGLVGTLVSGVVGMLVNDSGAAVLSMALALAVPLVLSAGIAALTPGDPARPAPILDPLPT
;
A
#
# COMPACT_ATOMS: atom_id res chain seq x y z
N MET A 1 35.41 -6.65 13.94
CA MET A 1 34.36 -7.66 13.63
C MET A 1 33.49 -8.04 14.84
N ARG A 2 34.03 -8.31 16.03
CA ARG A 2 33.23 -8.73 17.21
C ARG A 2 32.22 -7.71 17.74
N ARG A 3 32.47 -6.40 17.61
CA ARG A 3 31.53 -5.33 18.05
C ARG A 3 30.36 -5.08 17.09
N ALA A 4 30.50 -5.43 15.81
CA ALA A 4 29.42 -5.33 14.81
C ALA A 4 28.44 -6.53 14.90
N LEU A 5 28.94 -7.70 15.29
CA LEU A 5 28.13 -8.87 15.61
C LEU A 5 27.30 -8.68 16.90
N GLY A 6 27.81 -7.93 17.88
CA GLY A 6 27.08 -7.61 19.11
C GLY A 6 25.86 -6.70 18.88
N ALA A 7 25.96 -5.72 17.99
CA ALA A 7 24.84 -4.84 17.65
C ALA A 7 23.73 -5.56 16.84
N LEU A 8 24.13 -6.50 15.96
CA LEU A 8 23.18 -7.33 15.22
C LEU A 8 22.47 -8.34 16.13
N ALA A 9 23.17 -8.89 17.12
CA ALA A 9 22.59 -9.80 18.11
C ALA A 9 21.57 -9.11 19.04
N VAL A 10 21.77 -7.84 19.39
CA VAL A 10 20.80 -7.09 20.22
C VAL A 10 19.52 -6.75 19.43
N ILE A 11 19.62 -6.51 18.13
CA ILE A 11 18.45 -6.31 17.26
C ILE A 11 17.69 -7.64 17.07
N ILE A 12 18.40 -8.76 16.91
CA ILE A 12 17.77 -10.09 16.78
C ILE A 12 17.12 -10.54 18.11
N SER A 13 17.74 -10.27 19.26
CA SER A 13 17.19 -10.61 20.58
C SER A 13 16.01 -9.73 20.99
N GLY A 14 15.96 -8.47 20.55
CA GLY A 14 14.80 -7.60 20.74
C GLY A 14 13.56 -8.01 19.93
N LEU A 15 13.74 -8.77 18.83
CA LEU A 15 12.66 -9.23 17.95
C LEU A 15 12.11 -10.63 18.31
N LEU A 16 12.79 -11.40 19.15
CA LEU A 16 12.30 -12.71 19.64
C LEU A 16 11.34 -12.59 20.84
N LEU A 17 11.21 -11.40 21.42
CA LEU A 17 10.25 -11.09 22.48
C LEU A 17 8.99 -10.45 21.89
N ALA A 18 8.28 -11.20 21.04
CA ALA A 18 6.90 -10.85 20.74
C ALA A 18 6.08 -11.06 22.03
N PRO A 19 5.25 -10.08 22.46
CA PRO A 19 4.32 -10.33 23.55
C PRO A 19 3.42 -11.47 23.09
N ALA A 20 3.40 -12.56 23.87
CA ALA A 20 2.40 -13.59 23.70
C ALA A 20 1.04 -12.90 23.78
N ALA A 21 0.30 -12.88 22.67
CA ALA A 21 -1.06 -12.37 22.65
C ALA A 21 -1.82 -13.16 23.72
N ALA A 22 -2.21 -12.49 24.80
CA ALA A 22 -3.07 -13.07 25.80
C ALA A 22 -4.29 -13.61 25.07
N ARG A 23 -4.48 -14.93 25.10
CA ARG A 23 -5.76 -15.53 24.74
C ARG A 23 -6.75 -14.94 25.73
N ALA A 24 -7.58 -14.02 25.28
CA ALA A 24 -8.82 -13.77 25.98
C ALA A 24 -9.56 -15.11 25.93
N ASP A 25 -9.78 -15.71 27.10
CA ASP A 25 -10.69 -16.84 27.27
C ASP A 25 -12.10 -16.35 26.90
N THR A 26 -12.40 -16.34 25.61
CA THR A 26 -13.77 -16.20 25.12
C THR A 26 -14.30 -17.61 25.00
N SER A 27 -15.06 -18.04 26.01
CA SER A 27 -15.97 -19.18 25.86
C SER A 27 -16.69 -19.02 24.52
N PRO A 28 -16.82 -20.09 23.72
CA PRO A 28 -17.46 -20.00 22.43
C PRO A 28 -18.81 -19.25 22.57
N ALA A 29 -19.07 -18.24 21.72
CA ALA A 29 -20.35 -17.49 21.70
C ALA A 29 -21.16 -17.77 20.42
N ARG A 30 -22.44 -17.36 20.38
CA ARG A 30 -23.20 -17.24 19.13
C ARG A 30 -22.70 -16.03 18.35
N VAL A 31 -22.73 -16.11 17.03
CA VAL A 31 -22.31 -15.00 16.16
C VAL A 31 -23.29 -14.78 15.02
N ALA A 32 -23.64 -13.52 14.80
CA ALA A 32 -24.53 -13.08 13.73
C ALA A 32 -23.82 -12.06 12.82
N LEU A 33 -23.89 -12.27 11.51
CA LEU A 33 -23.52 -11.29 10.49
C LEU A 33 -24.78 -10.65 9.92
N ILE A 34 -24.88 -9.33 9.97
CA ILE A 34 -25.91 -8.55 9.27
C ILE A 34 -25.21 -7.80 8.15
N GLY A 35 -25.39 -8.28 6.91
CA GLY A 35 -24.86 -7.63 5.73
C GLY A 35 -25.81 -6.55 5.23
N VAL A 36 -25.31 -5.33 5.06
CA VAL A 36 -26.06 -4.19 4.52
C VAL A 36 -25.31 -3.62 3.32
N PRO A 37 -25.32 -4.28 2.14
CA PRO A 37 -24.51 -3.85 1.01
C PRO A 37 -24.74 -2.37 0.65
N GLY A 38 -23.66 -1.62 0.39
CA GLY A 38 -23.71 -0.18 0.12
C GLY A 38 -23.66 0.74 1.35
N LEU A 39 -23.77 0.23 2.58
CA LEU A 39 -23.73 1.04 3.80
C LEU A 39 -22.33 1.61 4.06
N HIS A 40 -22.22 2.93 4.22
CA HIS A 40 -20.99 3.62 4.64
C HIS A 40 -21.26 4.60 5.80
N TRP A 41 -20.21 5.19 6.36
CA TRP A 41 -20.32 5.95 7.60
C TRP A 41 -21.12 7.26 7.47
N ASP A 42 -21.30 7.82 6.28
CA ASP A 42 -22.18 8.98 6.06
C ASP A 42 -23.65 8.65 6.31
N ASP A 43 -24.02 7.38 6.10
CA ASP A 43 -25.39 6.89 6.27
C ASP A 43 -25.77 6.68 7.75
N VAL A 44 -24.78 6.55 8.65
CA VAL A 44 -24.98 6.22 10.06
C VAL A 44 -25.17 7.49 10.89
N THR A 45 -26.41 7.83 11.21
CA THR A 45 -26.78 9.04 11.97
C THR A 45 -27.91 8.78 12.94
N ALA A 46 -27.97 9.57 14.02
CA ALA A 46 -29.07 9.49 15.00
C ALA A 46 -30.45 9.79 14.40
N ALA A 47 -30.52 10.59 13.33
CA ALA A 47 -31.77 11.05 12.74
C ALA A 47 -32.33 10.10 11.68
N ASP A 48 -31.48 9.56 10.81
CA ASP A 48 -31.93 8.76 9.66
C ASP A 48 -31.77 7.25 9.85
N THR A 49 -30.83 6.83 10.71
CA THR A 49 -30.56 5.42 10.99
C THR A 49 -30.41 5.18 12.50
N PRO A 50 -31.47 5.45 13.30
CA PRO A 50 -31.40 5.42 14.76
C PRO A 50 -31.07 4.05 15.35
N ASN A 51 -31.40 2.94 14.68
CA ASN A 51 -31.07 1.60 15.18
C ASN A 51 -29.59 1.28 14.98
N LEU A 52 -29.05 1.58 13.79
CA LEU A 52 -27.63 1.45 13.49
C LEU A 52 -26.79 2.42 14.34
N TRP A 53 -27.26 3.64 14.58
CA TRP A 53 -26.62 4.59 15.49
C TRP A 53 -26.54 4.06 16.93
N ARG A 54 -27.62 3.47 17.44
CA ARG A 54 -27.66 2.85 18.78
C ARG A 54 -26.78 1.60 18.86
N LEU A 55 -26.66 0.85 17.77
CA LEU A 55 -25.72 -0.26 17.70
C LEU A 55 -24.27 0.23 17.73
N ALA A 56 -23.96 1.28 16.96
CA ALA A 56 -22.63 1.86 16.88
C ALA A 56 -22.11 2.31 18.26
N SER A 57 -22.98 2.89 19.10
CA SER A 57 -22.59 3.29 20.47
C SER A 57 -22.16 2.13 21.38
N ARG A 58 -22.49 0.89 21.01
CA ARG A 58 -22.19 -0.33 21.77
C ARG A 58 -21.20 -1.26 21.05
N SER A 59 -20.61 -0.80 19.96
CA SER A 59 -19.76 -1.61 19.10
C SER A 59 -18.36 -1.02 18.98
N ALA A 60 -17.40 -1.84 18.57
CA ALA A 60 -16.18 -1.36 17.95
C ALA A 60 -16.48 -0.93 16.51
N LEU A 61 -15.90 0.19 16.06
CA LEU A 61 -16.25 0.84 14.80
C LEU A 61 -15.05 0.97 13.87
N GLY A 62 -15.21 0.59 12.59
CA GLY A 62 -14.11 0.65 11.63
C GLY A 62 -14.57 0.80 10.18
N SER A 63 -13.60 1.03 9.32
CA SER A 63 -13.76 1.07 7.86
C SER A 63 -13.58 -0.32 7.29
N LEU A 64 -14.56 -0.80 6.54
CA LEU A 64 -14.48 -2.03 5.78
C LEU A 64 -14.02 -1.72 4.36
N SER A 65 -12.80 -2.13 4.02
CA SER A 65 -12.36 -2.17 2.62
C SER A 65 -12.99 -3.39 1.96
N VAL A 66 -13.97 -3.16 1.10
CA VAL A 66 -14.76 -4.23 0.47
C VAL A 66 -14.06 -4.92 -0.70
N ARG A 67 -12.84 -4.49 -1.04
CA ARG A 67 -12.11 -4.93 -2.24
C ARG A 67 -12.11 -6.46 -2.43
N ALA A 68 -12.90 -6.92 -3.39
CA ALA A 68 -12.84 -8.25 -3.99
C ALA A 68 -11.78 -8.32 -5.11
N VAL A 69 -11.96 -9.21 -6.10
CA VAL A 69 -11.08 -9.29 -7.28
C VAL A 69 -11.26 -8.06 -8.17
N GLY A 70 -12.52 -7.70 -8.45
CA GLY A 70 -12.93 -6.56 -9.27
C GLY A 70 -12.52 -5.20 -8.68
N ARG A 71 -12.55 -4.14 -9.51
CA ARG A 71 -12.22 -2.77 -9.06
C ARG A 71 -13.26 -2.23 -8.08
N THR A 72 -14.53 -2.43 -8.41
CA THR A 72 -15.67 -2.27 -7.52
C THR A 72 -16.14 -3.66 -7.09
N THR A 73 -16.69 -3.75 -5.90
CA THR A 73 -17.19 -5.02 -5.35
C THR A 73 -18.70 -5.02 -5.42
N CYS A 74 -19.29 -5.94 -6.18
CA CYS A 74 -20.74 -6.06 -6.22
C CYS A 74 -21.28 -6.86 -5.02
N PRO A 75 -22.60 -6.82 -4.76
CA PRO A 75 -23.22 -7.57 -3.66
C PRO A 75 -22.95 -9.07 -3.70
N TYR A 76 -22.99 -9.68 -4.89
CA TYR A 76 -22.62 -11.08 -5.07
C TYR A 76 -21.18 -11.32 -4.58
N ASP A 77 -20.22 -10.56 -5.08
CA ASP A 77 -18.80 -10.73 -4.78
C ASP A 77 -18.49 -10.53 -3.29
N GLY A 78 -19.19 -9.60 -2.64
CA GLY A 78 -19.05 -9.35 -1.21
C GLY A 78 -19.48 -10.53 -0.36
N TRP A 79 -20.70 -11.03 -0.57
CA TRP A 79 -21.21 -12.23 0.11
C TRP A 79 -20.38 -13.48 -0.22
N LEU A 80 -19.95 -13.62 -1.47
CA LEU A 80 -19.08 -14.71 -1.89
C LEU A 80 -17.69 -14.65 -1.24
N THR A 81 -17.15 -13.45 -1.04
CA THR A 81 -15.87 -13.25 -0.34
C THR A 81 -16.00 -13.62 1.15
N VAL A 82 -17.16 -13.41 1.77
CA VAL A 82 -17.46 -13.96 3.12
C VAL A 82 -17.50 -15.48 3.07
N SER A 83 -18.23 -16.07 2.10
CA SER A 83 -18.32 -17.52 1.93
C SER A 83 -16.96 -18.19 1.79
N ALA A 84 -16.07 -17.58 1.00
CA ALA A 84 -14.78 -18.14 0.65
C ALA A 84 -13.66 -17.84 1.64
N GLY A 85 -13.79 -16.79 2.45
CA GLY A 85 -12.71 -16.28 3.30
C GLY A 85 -11.50 -15.74 2.52
N VAL A 86 -11.65 -15.52 1.22
CA VAL A 86 -10.65 -14.96 0.30
C VAL A 86 -11.34 -14.05 -0.70
N ARG A 87 -10.61 -13.08 -1.28
CA ARG A 87 -11.15 -12.21 -2.32
C ARG A 87 -11.67 -13.06 -3.49
N SER A 88 -12.97 -12.99 -3.74
CA SER A 88 -13.65 -13.76 -4.77
C SER A 88 -14.54 -12.88 -5.62
N SER A 89 -14.67 -13.21 -6.90
CA SER A 89 -15.58 -12.50 -7.80
C SER A 89 -16.12 -13.44 -8.86
N VAL A 90 -17.41 -13.34 -9.13
CA VAL A 90 -18.05 -14.05 -10.26
C VAL A 90 -17.86 -13.34 -11.61
N GLY A 91 -17.02 -12.30 -11.65
CA GLY A 91 -16.67 -11.59 -12.87
C GLY A 91 -17.74 -10.57 -13.27
N SER A 92 -18.29 -10.70 -14.49
CA SER A 92 -19.24 -9.73 -15.06
C SER A 92 -20.66 -9.81 -14.50
N ARG A 93 -20.97 -10.81 -13.65
CA ARG A 93 -22.26 -10.96 -12.98
C ARG A 93 -22.33 -10.10 -11.72
N CYS A 94 -22.41 -8.78 -11.90
CA CYS A 94 -22.60 -7.82 -10.82
C CYS A 94 -24.08 -7.73 -10.37
N GLY A 95 -24.75 -8.86 -10.21
CA GLY A 95 -26.18 -8.94 -9.91
C GLY A 95 -26.49 -9.17 -8.42
N PRO A 96 -27.77 -9.48 -8.10
CA PRO A 96 -28.13 -9.95 -6.77
C PRO A 96 -27.49 -11.32 -6.47
N PRO A 97 -27.45 -11.76 -5.21
CA PRO A 97 -27.05 -13.13 -4.86
C PRO A 97 -27.85 -14.18 -5.65
N PRO A 98 -27.31 -15.40 -5.84
CA PRO A 98 -27.96 -16.42 -6.66
C PRO A 98 -29.31 -16.83 -6.07
N PRO A 99 -30.24 -17.34 -6.91
CA PRO A 99 -31.52 -17.84 -6.43
C PRO A 99 -31.30 -19.03 -5.48
N VAL A 100 -32.19 -19.15 -4.51
CA VAL A 100 -32.14 -20.14 -3.43
C VAL A 100 -33.37 -21.04 -3.50
N GLU A 101 -33.17 -22.35 -3.41
CA GLU A 101 -34.23 -23.34 -3.25
C GLU A 101 -34.38 -23.71 -1.78
N GLN A 102 -35.55 -23.45 -1.20
CA GLN A 102 -35.86 -23.91 0.15
C GLN A 102 -36.05 -25.43 0.16
N ARG A 103 -35.36 -26.13 1.07
CA ARG A 103 -35.47 -27.58 1.25
C ARG A 103 -35.61 -27.89 2.74
N ASP A 104 -36.72 -28.51 3.10
CA ASP A 104 -37.12 -28.72 4.50
C ASP A 104 -37.08 -27.41 5.29
N ALA A 105 -36.39 -27.40 6.44
CA ALA A 105 -36.19 -26.19 7.23
C ALA A 105 -35.01 -25.32 6.76
N GLY A 106 -34.20 -25.82 5.83
CA GLY A 106 -33.00 -25.18 5.32
C GLY A 106 -33.16 -24.71 3.87
N ALA A 107 -32.03 -24.51 3.20
CA ALA A 107 -32.02 -24.15 1.79
C ALA A 107 -30.75 -24.61 1.09
N VAL A 108 -30.80 -24.63 -0.24
CA VAL A 108 -29.65 -24.92 -1.10
C VAL A 108 -29.55 -23.90 -2.22
N ILE A 109 -28.33 -23.55 -2.62
CA ILE A 109 -28.07 -22.88 -3.90
C ILE A 109 -27.86 -23.97 -4.96
N PRO A 110 -28.76 -24.08 -5.95
CA PRO A 110 -28.61 -25.07 -7.02
C PRO A 110 -27.29 -24.89 -7.77
N ASP A 111 -26.72 -26.00 -8.22
CA ASP A 111 -25.48 -26.05 -8.98
C ASP A 111 -24.29 -25.33 -8.32
N PHE A 112 -24.24 -25.21 -6.98
CA PHE A 112 -23.19 -24.46 -6.28
C PHE A 112 -21.76 -24.83 -6.71
N ASN A 113 -21.55 -26.08 -7.12
CA ASN A 113 -20.29 -26.58 -7.66
C ASN A 113 -19.80 -25.83 -8.92
N TRP A 114 -20.69 -25.18 -9.68
CA TRP A 114 -20.33 -24.34 -10.83
C TRP A 114 -19.35 -23.24 -10.41
N LEU A 115 -19.49 -22.70 -9.20
CA LEU A 115 -18.62 -21.65 -8.66
C LEU A 115 -17.16 -22.09 -8.60
N TRP A 116 -16.88 -23.39 -8.46
CA TRP A 116 -15.51 -23.90 -8.44
C TRP A 116 -14.86 -23.97 -9.82
N THR A 117 -15.68 -23.95 -10.87
CA THR A 117 -15.21 -23.85 -12.25
C THR A 117 -14.85 -22.41 -12.62
N VAL A 118 -15.32 -21.42 -11.86
CA VAL A 118 -15.01 -20.00 -12.07
C VAL A 118 -13.65 -19.66 -11.47
N ARG A 119 -12.84 -18.96 -12.27
CA ARG A 119 -11.58 -18.41 -11.80
C ARG A 119 -11.82 -17.49 -10.59
N ASP A 120 -11.01 -17.64 -9.55
CA ASP A 120 -11.04 -16.85 -8.31
C ASP A 120 -12.22 -17.13 -7.34
N VAL A 121 -13.00 -18.20 -7.57
CA VAL A 121 -14.13 -18.60 -6.72
C VAL A 121 -14.03 -20.03 -6.15
N ARG A 122 -12.88 -20.70 -6.38
CA ARG A 122 -12.61 -22.08 -5.96
C ARG A 122 -12.78 -22.40 -4.47
N PHE A 123 -12.79 -21.39 -3.61
CA PHE A 123 -12.92 -21.56 -2.16
C PHE A 123 -14.33 -21.24 -1.64
N ALA A 124 -15.32 -21.00 -2.50
CA ALA A 124 -16.71 -20.80 -2.09
C ALA A 124 -17.21 -21.94 -1.19
N GLY A 125 -17.93 -21.57 -0.13
CA GLY A 125 -18.46 -22.47 0.89
C GLY A 125 -17.52 -22.81 2.04
N THR A 126 -16.33 -22.22 2.11
CA THR A 126 -15.33 -22.49 3.17
C THR A 126 -15.89 -22.19 4.58
N LEU A 127 -16.67 -21.11 4.74
CA LEU A 127 -17.28 -20.76 6.03
C LEU A 127 -18.29 -21.82 6.48
N GLY A 128 -19.27 -22.15 5.63
CA GLY A 128 -20.30 -23.15 5.95
C GLY A 128 -19.70 -24.53 6.20
N GLU A 129 -18.75 -24.94 5.35
CA GLU A 129 -18.06 -26.21 5.47
C GLU A 129 -17.34 -26.35 6.82
N ALA A 130 -16.65 -25.30 7.28
CA ALA A 130 -15.96 -25.32 8.57
C ALA A 130 -16.92 -25.44 9.76
N VAL A 131 -18.13 -24.87 9.64
CA VAL A 131 -19.18 -24.99 10.67
C VAL A 131 -19.75 -26.41 10.69
N HIS A 132 -20.08 -26.97 9.53
CA HIS A 132 -20.62 -28.33 9.41
C HIS A 132 -19.62 -29.42 9.78
N ALA A 133 -18.35 -29.26 9.38
CA ALA A 133 -17.27 -30.19 9.75
C ALA A 133 -17.05 -30.25 11.27
N ALA A 134 -17.43 -29.20 12.01
CA ALA A 134 -17.41 -29.16 13.47
C ALA A 134 -18.71 -29.67 14.11
N GLY A 135 -19.66 -30.20 13.32
CA GLY A 135 -20.96 -30.69 13.81
C GLY A 135 -21.91 -29.59 14.27
N GLN A 136 -21.65 -28.33 13.89
CA GLN A 136 -22.52 -27.18 14.19
C GLN A 136 -23.43 -26.87 13.00
N CYS A 137 -24.50 -26.11 13.23
CA CYS A 137 -25.43 -25.72 12.17
C CYS A 137 -25.33 -24.24 11.78
N THR A 138 -25.78 -23.91 10.56
CA THR A 138 -25.88 -22.55 10.04
C THR A 138 -27.34 -22.11 9.86
N SER A 139 -27.62 -20.85 10.16
CA SER A 139 -28.92 -20.21 9.89
C SER A 139 -28.75 -19.01 8.97
N ALA A 140 -29.55 -18.92 7.92
CA ALA A 140 -29.48 -17.85 6.94
C ALA A 140 -30.83 -17.16 6.74
N VAL A 141 -30.82 -15.83 6.71
CA VAL A 141 -32.01 -15.02 6.42
C VAL A 141 -31.78 -14.22 5.15
N GLY A 142 -32.47 -14.59 4.07
CA GLY A 142 -32.32 -13.99 2.74
C GLY A 142 -31.18 -14.57 1.88
N PRO A 143 -31.17 -14.29 0.56
CA PRO A 143 -30.28 -14.96 -0.40
C PRO A 143 -28.78 -14.72 -0.18
N GLY A 144 -28.36 -13.50 0.17
CA GLY A 144 -26.95 -13.20 0.45
C GLY A 144 -26.40 -13.96 1.65
N ALA A 145 -27.23 -14.12 2.70
CA ALA A 145 -26.88 -14.92 3.86
C ALA A 145 -26.71 -16.40 3.53
N VAL A 146 -27.53 -16.95 2.63
CA VAL A 146 -27.37 -18.33 2.15
C VAL A 146 -26.05 -18.48 1.39
N LEU A 147 -25.71 -17.54 0.51
CA LEU A 147 -24.43 -17.55 -0.20
C LEU A 147 -23.24 -17.52 0.77
N ALA A 148 -23.33 -16.73 1.83
CA ALA A 148 -22.28 -16.61 2.84
C ALA A 148 -22.06 -17.90 3.65
N LEU A 149 -23.16 -18.57 4.04
CA LEU A 149 -23.13 -19.68 5.00
C LEU A 149 -23.32 -21.07 4.39
N ALA A 150 -23.60 -21.15 3.10
CA ALA A 150 -23.64 -22.41 2.38
C ALA A 150 -22.31 -23.16 2.56
N ASP A 151 -22.39 -24.46 2.78
CA ASP A 151 -21.24 -25.36 2.69
C ASP A 151 -20.81 -25.58 1.24
N ARG A 152 -19.87 -26.50 1.01
CA ARG A 152 -19.43 -26.82 -0.35
C ARG A 152 -20.52 -27.49 -1.18
N SER A 153 -21.55 -28.08 -0.59
CA SER A 153 -22.71 -28.58 -1.34
C SER A 153 -23.73 -27.49 -1.70
N GLY A 154 -23.53 -26.25 -1.22
CA GLY A 154 -24.47 -25.15 -1.40
C GLY A 154 -25.55 -25.08 -0.32
N ARG A 155 -25.46 -25.87 0.76
CA ARG A 155 -26.53 -26.10 1.73
C ARG A 155 -26.38 -25.27 3.02
N VAL A 156 -27.50 -24.80 3.56
CA VAL A 156 -27.65 -24.24 4.92
C VAL A 156 -28.72 -25.00 5.70
N ASP A 157 -28.59 -25.12 7.03
CA ASP A 157 -29.48 -25.96 7.84
C ASP A 157 -30.82 -25.30 8.15
N ARG A 158 -30.82 -23.99 8.37
CA ARG A 158 -32.02 -23.19 8.65
C ARG A 158 -32.09 -22.00 7.69
N TYR A 159 -33.26 -21.79 7.11
CA TYR A 159 -33.49 -20.70 6.17
C TYR A 159 -34.83 -19.99 6.44
N ALA A 160 -34.79 -18.67 6.36
CA ALA A 160 -35.98 -17.83 6.24
C ALA A 160 -35.78 -16.80 5.12
N PRO A 161 -36.79 -16.51 4.28
CA PRO A 161 -36.66 -15.52 3.22
C PRO A 161 -36.55 -14.08 3.75
N SER A 162 -37.04 -13.81 4.97
CA SER A 162 -37.03 -12.49 5.60
C SER A 162 -37.06 -12.60 7.13
N PRO A 163 -36.62 -11.56 7.88
CA PRO A 163 -36.55 -11.60 9.34
C PRO A 163 -37.88 -11.92 10.05
N ASP A 164 -39.02 -11.48 9.50
CA ASP A 164 -40.36 -11.75 10.05
C ASP A 164 -40.79 -13.21 9.93
N LYS A 165 -40.08 -14.02 9.13
CA LYS A 165 -40.34 -15.46 8.96
C LYS A 165 -39.43 -16.35 9.81
N VAL A 166 -38.53 -15.77 10.58
CA VAL A 166 -37.65 -16.53 11.48
C VAL A 166 -38.43 -16.96 12.72
N THR A 167 -38.47 -18.26 12.98
CA THR A 167 -39.20 -18.85 14.12
C THR A 167 -38.34 -18.98 15.37
N ASP A 168 -37.03 -19.20 15.23
CA ASP A 168 -36.08 -19.33 16.33
C ASP A 168 -34.71 -18.74 15.96
N TRP A 169 -34.39 -17.57 16.51
CA TRP A 169 -33.11 -16.88 16.34
C TRP A 169 -31.95 -17.51 17.11
N SER A 170 -32.23 -18.50 17.96
CA SER A 170 -31.25 -19.20 18.79
C SER A 170 -30.90 -20.60 18.29
N ALA A 171 -31.58 -21.08 17.23
CA ALA A 171 -31.49 -22.43 16.71
C ALA A 171 -30.06 -22.84 16.29
N CYS A 172 -29.32 -21.91 15.69
CA CYS A 172 -27.95 -22.14 15.25
C CYS A 172 -26.98 -21.10 15.82
N ARG A 173 -25.74 -21.54 16.00
CA ARG A 173 -24.68 -20.74 16.60
C ARG A 173 -24.10 -19.71 15.64
N VAL A 174 -24.13 -20.01 14.34
CA VAL A 174 -23.65 -19.16 13.26
C VAL A 174 -24.84 -18.74 12.41
N LEU A 175 -25.09 -17.44 12.35
CA LEU A 175 -26.22 -16.83 11.66
C LEU A 175 -25.75 -15.72 10.71
N ALA A 176 -26.41 -15.59 9.56
CA ALA A 176 -26.25 -14.44 8.68
C ALA A 176 -27.62 -13.89 8.23
N VAL A 177 -27.69 -12.59 8.02
CA VAL A 177 -28.90 -11.86 7.60
C VAL A 177 -28.55 -10.90 6.48
N ASP A 178 -29.29 -10.99 5.38
CA ASP A 178 -29.20 -10.11 4.22
C ASP A 178 -30.20 -8.95 4.34
N VAL A 179 -29.69 -7.74 4.53
CA VAL A 179 -30.45 -6.49 4.56
C VAL A 179 -30.18 -5.74 3.25
N ASP A 180 -30.92 -6.11 2.22
CA ASP A 180 -30.71 -5.68 0.85
C ASP A 180 -31.50 -4.41 0.45
N ASP A 181 -32.28 -3.82 1.36
CA ASP A 181 -33.17 -2.69 1.05
C ASP A 181 -32.41 -1.48 0.50
N LEU A 182 -31.18 -1.26 0.97
CA LEU A 182 -30.31 -0.18 0.52
C LEU A 182 -29.79 -0.41 -0.90
N ILE A 183 -29.41 -1.65 -1.23
CA ILE A 183 -28.70 -1.96 -2.47
C ILE A 183 -29.64 -2.32 -3.62
N ARG A 184 -30.82 -2.87 -3.31
CA ARG A 184 -31.79 -3.34 -4.31
C ARG A 184 -32.11 -2.29 -5.40
N PRO A 185 -32.30 -0.98 -5.09
CA PRO A 185 -32.55 0.03 -6.13
C PRO A 185 -31.37 0.28 -7.09
N TYR A 186 -30.15 -0.06 -6.68
CA TYR A 186 -28.92 0.09 -7.47
C TYR A 186 -28.70 -1.06 -8.47
N ILE A 187 -29.44 -2.15 -8.33
CA ILE A 187 -29.31 -3.33 -9.18
C ILE A 187 -30.41 -3.31 -10.25
N GLN A 188 -30.02 -3.53 -11.51
CA GLN A 188 -30.95 -3.72 -12.62
C GLN A 188 -30.61 -5.01 -13.37
N GLY A 189 -31.47 -6.02 -13.25
CA GLY A 189 -31.18 -7.36 -13.75
C GLY A 189 -29.94 -7.94 -13.04
N GLU A 190 -28.95 -8.37 -13.81
CA GLU A 190 -27.69 -8.92 -13.29
C GLU A 190 -26.54 -7.89 -13.22
N ARG A 191 -26.86 -6.59 -13.15
CA ARG A 191 -25.84 -5.53 -13.16
C ARG A 191 -26.08 -4.49 -12.07
N LEU A 192 -24.98 -4.09 -11.44
CA LEU A 192 -24.89 -2.94 -10.56
C LEU A 192 -24.84 -1.67 -11.41
N ALA A 193 -25.31 -0.56 -10.86
CA ALA A 193 -25.19 0.76 -11.46
C ALA A 193 -23.75 1.05 -11.92
N ASP A 194 -23.61 1.59 -13.13
CA ASP A 194 -22.34 1.99 -13.75
C ASP A 194 -22.00 3.47 -13.52
N VAL A 195 -22.87 4.19 -12.82
CA VAL A 195 -22.66 5.55 -12.33
C VAL A 195 -22.22 5.56 -10.86
N PRO A 196 -21.54 6.61 -10.36
CA PRO A 196 -21.09 6.68 -8.97
C PRO A 196 -22.23 6.50 -7.97
N ASP A 197 -23.31 7.27 -8.13
CA ASP A 197 -24.55 7.12 -7.37
C ASP A 197 -25.75 7.26 -8.32
N LYS A 198 -26.63 6.25 -8.31
CA LYS A 198 -27.84 6.19 -9.14
C LYS A 198 -29.01 6.91 -8.47
N LEU A 199 -29.06 6.91 -7.14
CA LEU A 199 -30.21 7.44 -6.40
C LEU A 199 -30.02 8.92 -6.08
N SER A 200 -31.12 9.66 -6.05
CA SER A 200 -31.12 10.98 -5.43
C SER A 200 -30.89 10.87 -3.91
N PRO A 201 -30.43 11.95 -3.23
CA PRO A 201 -30.27 11.93 -1.77
C PRO A 201 -31.54 11.54 -1.00
N ALA A 202 -32.72 11.92 -1.50
CA ALA A 202 -34.00 11.59 -0.87
C ALA A 202 -34.39 10.10 -1.04
N GLU A 203 -34.15 9.53 -2.22
CA GLU A 203 -34.38 8.11 -2.49
C GLU A 203 -33.41 7.24 -1.68
N ARG A 204 -32.12 7.58 -1.66
CA ARG A 204 -31.11 6.89 -0.85
C ARG A 204 -31.52 6.90 0.63
N LYS A 205 -31.92 8.06 1.16
CA LYS A 205 -32.40 8.22 2.54
C LYS A 205 -33.62 7.36 2.85
N THR A 206 -34.52 7.18 1.89
CA THR A 206 -35.69 6.30 2.05
C THR A 206 -35.26 4.83 2.13
N ALA A 207 -34.39 4.39 1.22
CA ALA A 207 -33.83 3.03 1.23
C ALA A 207 -33.03 2.75 2.52
N LEU A 208 -32.28 3.73 3.01
CA LEU A 208 -31.53 3.66 4.27
C LEU A 208 -32.44 3.46 5.48
N ARG A 209 -33.55 4.21 5.58
CA ARG A 209 -34.51 4.05 6.68
C ARG A 209 -35.17 2.68 6.69
N ALA A 210 -35.44 2.12 5.50
CA ALA A 210 -35.95 0.75 5.37
C ALA A 210 -34.91 -0.28 5.87
N ALA A 211 -33.65 -0.13 5.44
CA ALA A 211 -32.54 -0.98 5.90
C ALA A 211 -32.32 -0.88 7.42
N ASP A 212 -32.33 0.33 7.99
CA ASP A 212 -32.19 0.56 9.44
C ASP A 212 -33.33 -0.09 10.24
N THR A 213 -34.56 0.04 9.76
CA THR A 213 -35.74 -0.57 10.39
C THR A 213 -35.62 -2.09 10.38
N LYS A 214 -35.23 -2.69 9.25
CA LYS A 214 -35.02 -4.14 9.13
C LYS A 214 -33.87 -4.61 10.03
N ALA A 215 -32.74 -3.91 10.03
CA ALA A 215 -31.61 -4.22 10.92
C ALA A 215 -32.01 -4.10 12.41
N GLY A 216 -32.77 -3.07 12.78
CA GLY A 216 -33.30 -2.89 14.13
C GLY A 216 -34.21 -4.04 14.57
N ALA A 217 -35.10 -4.51 13.69
CA ALA A 217 -35.98 -5.64 13.95
C ALA A 217 -35.18 -6.93 14.20
N VAL A 218 -34.12 -7.17 13.41
CA VAL A 218 -33.21 -8.31 13.62
C VAL A 218 -32.49 -8.19 14.96
N LEU A 219 -31.89 -7.03 15.24
CA LEU A 219 -31.13 -6.78 16.48
C LEU A 219 -31.96 -6.97 17.74
N ALA A 220 -33.26 -6.69 17.69
CA ALA A 220 -34.18 -6.86 18.80
C ALA A 220 -34.53 -8.33 19.10
N GLN A 221 -34.40 -9.22 18.10
CA GLN A 221 -34.75 -10.64 18.22
C GLN A 221 -33.54 -11.53 18.53
N LEU A 222 -32.33 -11.03 18.30
CA LEU A 222 -31.10 -11.80 18.58
C LEU A 222 -30.92 -12.03 20.10
N PRO A 223 -30.50 -13.24 20.51
CA PRO A 223 -30.16 -13.52 21.90
C PRO A 223 -29.12 -12.53 22.46
N PRO A 224 -29.22 -12.07 23.73
CA PRO A 224 -28.35 -11.04 24.30
C PRO A 224 -26.85 -11.38 24.29
N ASP A 225 -26.51 -12.66 24.33
CA ASP A 225 -25.15 -13.22 24.31
C ASP A 225 -24.56 -13.34 22.89
N THR A 226 -25.31 -12.96 21.85
CA THR A 226 -24.87 -13.03 20.45
C THR A 226 -23.93 -11.88 20.12
N ALA A 227 -22.72 -12.22 19.68
CA ALA A 227 -21.81 -11.28 19.05
C ALA A 227 -22.35 -10.88 17.66
N VAL A 228 -22.36 -9.59 17.34
CA VAL A 228 -22.97 -9.10 16.10
C VAL A 228 -21.96 -8.32 15.27
N ALA A 229 -21.74 -8.78 14.04
CA ALA A 229 -21.07 -8.04 12.99
C ALA A 229 -22.12 -7.36 12.11
N VAL A 230 -22.03 -6.05 11.92
CA VAL A 230 -22.72 -5.34 10.83
C VAL A 230 -21.66 -4.90 9.82
N ALA A 231 -21.89 -5.19 8.55
CA ALA A 231 -20.93 -4.93 7.49
C ALA A 231 -21.61 -4.39 6.22
N GLY A 232 -21.08 -3.29 5.68
CA GLY A 232 -21.52 -2.73 4.40
C GLY A 232 -21.01 -3.52 3.20
N LEU A 233 -21.40 -4.80 3.08
CA LEU A 233 -20.79 -5.86 2.27
C LEU A 233 -20.70 -5.67 0.73
N ALA A 234 -20.73 -4.47 0.17
CA ALA A 234 -20.40 -4.22 -1.24
C ALA A 234 -20.39 -2.72 -1.55
N ASP A 235 -19.94 -2.40 -2.76
CA ASP A 235 -20.19 -1.12 -3.41
C ASP A 235 -21.60 -1.01 -3.99
N HIS A 236 -22.07 0.23 -4.18
CA HIS A 236 -23.39 0.54 -4.73
C HIS A 236 -23.36 1.12 -6.16
N GLY A 237 -22.19 1.49 -6.68
CA GLY A 237 -22.03 2.08 -8.01
C GLY A 237 -20.67 1.80 -8.62
N SER A 238 -20.27 2.64 -9.58
CA SER A 238 -18.99 2.51 -10.28
C SER A 238 -17.78 3.02 -9.50
N GLU A 239 -17.99 3.64 -8.34
CA GLU A 239 -16.94 4.09 -7.44
C GLU A 239 -16.83 3.16 -6.21
N PRO A 240 -15.63 2.65 -5.90
CA PRO A 240 -15.41 1.88 -4.68
C PRO A 240 -15.41 2.82 -3.47
N HIS A 241 -15.92 2.40 -2.31
CA HIS A 241 -15.82 3.15 -1.05
C HIS A 241 -15.37 2.27 0.12
N LEU A 242 -14.86 2.92 1.17
CA LEU A 242 -14.81 2.32 2.50
C LEU A 242 -16.23 2.23 3.07
N ARG A 243 -16.57 1.05 3.59
CA ARG A 243 -17.92 0.71 4.06
C ARG A 243 -17.96 0.66 5.59
N ALA A 244 -19.16 0.72 6.16
CA ALA A 244 -19.29 0.66 7.62
C ALA A 244 -19.04 -0.75 8.14
N ALA A 245 -18.24 -0.88 9.19
CA ALA A 245 -18.12 -2.10 10.00
C ALA A 245 -18.38 -1.79 11.48
N MET A 246 -19.26 -2.59 12.09
CA MET A 246 -19.56 -2.52 13.52
C MET A 246 -19.44 -3.92 14.13
N TRP A 247 -18.75 -4.01 15.26
CA TRP A 247 -18.59 -5.25 16.00
C TRP A 247 -19.09 -5.10 17.43
N ARG A 248 -20.26 -5.68 17.73
CA ARG A 248 -20.82 -5.76 19.08
C ARG A 248 -20.40 -7.08 19.72
N ALA A 249 -19.44 -7.01 20.61
CA ALA A 249 -18.98 -8.13 21.43
C ALA A 249 -18.59 -7.61 22.83
N PRO A 250 -18.46 -8.48 23.85
CA PRO A 250 -17.97 -8.09 25.17
C PRO A 250 -16.66 -7.29 25.07
N GLY A 251 -16.62 -6.10 25.69
CA GLY A 251 -15.44 -5.22 25.68
C GLY A 251 -15.18 -4.44 24.38
N ALA A 252 -16.03 -4.56 23.36
CA ALA A 252 -15.82 -3.88 22.06
C ALA A 252 -16.31 -2.41 22.05
N GLY A 253 -17.32 -2.07 22.84
CA GLY A 253 -17.96 -0.74 22.81
C GLY A 253 -17.00 0.41 23.13
N GLY A 254 -17.11 1.51 22.39
CA GLY A 254 -16.28 2.72 22.58
C GLY A 254 -14.85 2.56 22.08
N ARG A 255 -14.63 1.72 21.06
CA ARG A 255 -13.30 1.42 20.49
C ARG A 255 -13.35 1.46 18.97
N LEU A 256 -12.20 1.66 18.34
CA LEU A 256 -12.05 1.42 16.91
C LEU A 256 -12.03 -0.08 16.60
N LEU A 257 -12.29 -0.46 15.36
CA LEU A 257 -12.30 -1.83 14.88
C LEU A 257 -11.20 -2.03 13.83
N GLY A 258 -10.28 -2.92 14.14
CA GLY A 258 -9.14 -3.23 13.29
C GLY A 258 -8.90 -4.72 13.15
N ALA A 259 -7.89 -5.06 12.34
CA ALA A 259 -7.45 -6.43 12.13
C ALA A 259 -5.95 -6.50 11.81
N ARG A 260 -5.32 -7.63 12.14
CA ARG A 260 -3.91 -7.86 11.81
C ARG A 260 -3.66 -8.01 10.31
N SER A 261 -4.68 -8.37 9.54
CA SER A 261 -4.63 -8.46 8.08
C SER A 261 -4.29 -7.10 7.42
N THR A 262 -4.78 -6.00 8.00
CA THR A 262 -4.53 -4.62 7.54
C THR A 262 -3.41 -3.94 8.34
N GLN A 263 -3.11 -4.42 9.55
CA GLN A 263 -2.24 -3.76 10.54
C GLN A 263 -2.71 -2.35 10.89
N ARG A 264 -4.04 -2.18 10.90
CA ARG A 264 -4.72 -0.94 11.24
C ARG A 264 -5.72 -1.20 12.34
N ASP A 265 -5.87 -0.23 13.23
CA ASP A 265 -6.80 -0.30 14.36
C ASP A 265 -8.21 0.16 13.99
N ASP A 266 -8.39 0.72 12.80
CA ASP A 266 -9.61 1.37 12.29
C ASP A 266 -10.07 0.81 10.93
N MET A 267 -9.43 -0.24 10.43
CA MET A 267 -9.71 -0.79 9.10
C MET A 267 -9.66 -2.31 9.06
N VAL A 268 -10.64 -2.90 8.39
CA VAL A 268 -10.81 -4.36 8.20
C VAL A 268 -11.13 -4.69 6.75
N ILE A 269 -11.01 -5.96 6.36
CA ILE A 269 -11.39 -6.48 5.04
C ILE A 269 -12.46 -7.56 5.15
N ILE A 270 -13.22 -7.82 4.07
CA ILE A 270 -14.31 -8.83 4.09
C ILE A 270 -13.84 -10.22 4.58
N PRO A 271 -12.68 -10.76 4.16
CA PRO A 271 -12.17 -12.03 4.70
C PRO A 271 -12.03 -12.08 6.22
N ASP A 272 -11.82 -10.94 6.89
CA ASP A 272 -11.73 -10.89 8.35
C ASP A 272 -13.08 -11.23 9.01
N ILE A 273 -14.21 -10.98 8.35
CA ILE A 273 -15.55 -11.36 8.83
C ILE A 273 -15.61 -12.88 9.00
N THR A 274 -15.16 -13.62 7.97
CA THR A 274 -15.09 -15.09 7.99
C THR A 274 -14.28 -15.60 9.17
N ALA A 275 -13.07 -15.05 9.33
CA ALA A 275 -12.17 -15.42 10.42
C ALA A 275 -12.78 -15.07 11.80
N SER A 276 -13.46 -13.93 11.91
CA SER A 276 -14.11 -13.46 13.14
C SER A 276 -15.30 -14.34 13.52
N MET A 277 -16.12 -14.74 12.55
CA MET A 277 -17.26 -15.63 12.77
C MET A 277 -16.80 -17.00 13.28
N LEU A 278 -15.82 -17.60 12.60
CA LEU A 278 -15.26 -18.89 13.01
C LEU A 278 -14.62 -18.81 14.41
N ALA A 279 -13.76 -17.81 14.65
CA ALA A 279 -13.09 -17.66 15.94
C ALA A 279 -14.09 -17.44 17.09
N THR A 280 -15.11 -16.61 16.87
CA THR A 280 -16.16 -16.35 17.88
C THR A 280 -17.02 -17.59 18.17
N ALA A 281 -17.28 -18.41 17.14
CA ALA A 281 -17.95 -19.69 17.28
C ALA A 281 -17.09 -20.78 17.94
N GLY A 282 -15.83 -20.48 18.27
CA GLY A 282 -14.88 -21.45 18.84
C GLY A 282 -14.34 -22.45 17.82
N LEU A 283 -14.39 -22.10 16.53
CA LEU A 283 -13.97 -22.94 15.41
C LEU A 283 -12.58 -22.54 14.92
N ALA A 284 -11.81 -23.54 14.46
CA ALA A 284 -10.52 -23.30 13.83
C ALA A 284 -10.70 -22.59 12.48
N VAL A 285 -9.93 -21.53 12.24
CA VAL A 285 -9.94 -20.82 10.96
C VAL A 285 -9.12 -21.62 9.93
N PRO A 286 -9.70 -22.07 8.80
CA PRO A 286 -8.96 -22.80 7.77
C PRO A 286 -7.78 -21.98 7.21
N PRO A 287 -6.63 -22.62 6.88
CA PRO A 287 -5.47 -21.91 6.33
C PRO A 287 -5.72 -21.18 5.00
N THR A 288 -6.78 -21.56 4.28
CA THR A 288 -7.20 -20.89 3.04
C THR A 288 -7.75 -19.48 3.29
N VAL A 289 -8.30 -19.21 4.48
CA VAL A 289 -8.87 -17.91 4.84
C VAL A 289 -7.73 -16.90 5.00
N ILE A 290 -7.75 -15.84 4.19
CA ILE A 290 -6.69 -14.82 4.22
C ILE A 290 -6.90 -13.74 5.29
N GLY A 291 -8.11 -13.66 5.83
CA GLY A 291 -8.47 -12.69 6.88
C GLY A 291 -8.04 -13.15 8.26
N THR A 292 -8.06 -12.21 9.20
CA THR A 292 -7.77 -12.44 10.61
C THR A 292 -8.96 -12.01 11.47
N PRO A 293 -9.22 -12.65 12.63
CA PRO A 293 -10.30 -12.21 13.50
C PRO A 293 -10.17 -10.74 13.87
N TRP A 294 -11.31 -10.05 13.90
CA TRP A 294 -11.43 -8.66 14.30
C TRP A 294 -10.97 -8.48 15.74
N SER A 295 -10.30 -7.36 15.98
CA SER A 295 -9.81 -6.97 17.28
C SER A 295 -10.22 -5.53 17.58
N PRO A 296 -10.80 -5.25 18.77
CA PRO A 296 -11.03 -3.88 19.21
C PRO A 296 -9.70 -3.11 19.33
N GLY A 297 -9.56 -2.02 18.59
CA GLY A 297 -8.42 -1.11 18.57
C GLY A 297 -8.45 -0.10 19.73
N GLY A 298 -7.88 1.08 19.52
CA GLY A 298 -7.83 2.16 20.53
C GLY A 298 -9.20 2.66 20.98
N PRO A 299 -9.33 3.19 22.22
CA PRO A 299 -10.56 3.79 22.71
C PRO A 299 -10.92 5.06 21.92
N THR A 300 -12.21 5.32 21.72
CA THR A 300 -12.71 6.48 20.99
C THR A 300 -14.15 6.82 21.37
N SER A 301 -14.55 8.07 21.19
CA SER A 301 -15.96 8.46 21.29
C SER A 301 -16.71 8.10 20.01
N LEU A 302 -18.04 7.89 20.10
CA LEU A 302 -18.86 7.60 18.91
C LEU A 302 -18.76 8.71 17.86
N GLY A 303 -18.82 9.98 18.29
CA GLY A 303 -18.76 11.12 17.39
C GLY A 303 -17.42 11.23 16.66
N ASP A 304 -16.32 11.05 17.40
CA ASP A 304 -14.97 11.12 16.82
C ASP A 304 -14.73 9.96 15.86
N ALA A 305 -15.12 8.73 16.23
CA ALA A 305 -15.01 7.55 15.38
C ALA A 305 -15.78 7.71 14.07
N VAL A 306 -17.05 8.11 14.13
CA VAL A 306 -17.87 8.31 12.92
C VAL A 306 -17.24 9.40 12.04
N THR A 307 -16.77 10.50 12.64
CA THR A 307 -16.13 11.59 11.90
C THR A 307 -14.84 11.14 11.23
N SER A 308 -13.97 10.41 11.94
CA SER A 308 -12.70 9.93 11.37
C SER A 308 -12.92 8.92 10.26
N LEU A 309 -13.88 8.02 10.41
CA LEU A 309 -14.17 6.98 9.41
C LEU A 309 -14.83 7.55 8.14
N ARG A 310 -15.66 8.60 8.26
CA ARG A 310 -16.14 9.37 7.10
C ARG A 310 -15.01 10.06 6.36
N ARG A 311 -14.10 10.71 7.11
CA ARG A 311 -12.94 11.39 6.55
C ARG A 311 -12.00 10.42 5.82
N ALA A 312 -11.82 9.21 6.34
CA ALA A 312 -11.01 8.18 5.68
C ALA A 312 -11.56 7.81 4.29
N ASP A 313 -12.88 7.66 4.13
CA ASP A 313 -13.46 7.43 2.80
C ASP A 313 -13.27 8.65 1.89
N LEU A 314 -13.57 9.86 2.39
CA LEU A 314 -13.41 11.11 1.64
C LEU A 314 -11.96 11.33 1.17
N ALA A 315 -10.97 11.06 2.03
CA ALA A 315 -9.56 11.15 1.68
C ALA A 315 -9.22 10.17 0.55
N GLY A 316 -9.65 8.91 0.68
CA GLY A 316 -9.50 7.90 -0.36
C GLY A 316 -10.14 8.29 -1.70
N GLN A 317 -11.37 8.84 -1.69
CA GLN A 317 -12.03 9.33 -2.91
C GLN A 317 -11.29 10.50 -3.53
N THR A 318 -10.89 11.47 -2.72
CA THR A 318 -10.18 12.67 -3.19
C THR A 318 -8.90 12.30 -3.93
N ILE A 319 -8.14 11.35 -3.38
CA ILE A 319 -6.90 10.88 -4.01
C ILE A 319 -7.17 10.12 -5.31
N ARG A 320 -8.22 9.29 -5.35
CA ARG A 320 -8.60 8.61 -6.59
C ARG A 320 -9.00 9.59 -7.68
N ALA A 321 -9.77 10.62 -7.33
CA ALA A 321 -10.19 11.67 -8.26
C ALA A 321 -9.00 12.48 -8.80
N VAL A 322 -8.03 12.81 -7.94
CA VAL A 322 -6.86 13.62 -8.32
C VAL A 322 -5.75 12.78 -8.97
N GLY A 323 -5.63 11.50 -8.64
CA GLY A 323 -4.45 10.67 -8.94
C GLY A 323 -4.13 10.56 -10.43
N GLY A 324 -5.12 10.26 -11.27
CA GLY A 324 -4.91 10.14 -12.72
C GLY A 324 -4.40 11.43 -13.35
N LEU A 325 -5.00 12.56 -12.99
CA LEU A 325 -4.55 13.88 -13.44
C LEU A 325 -3.17 14.22 -12.88
N PHE A 326 -2.92 13.97 -11.60
CA PHE A 326 -1.63 14.22 -10.96
C PHE A 326 -0.48 13.52 -11.67
N PHE A 327 -0.58 12.21 -11.91
CA PHE A 327 0.49 11.47 -12.60
C PHE A 327 0.68 11.95 -14.04
N THR A 328 -0.40 12.31 -14.73
CA THR A 328 -0.35 12.86 -16.09
C THR A 328 0.36 14.22 -16.12
N VAL A 329 -0.05 15.15 -15.24
CA VAL A 329 0.55 16.47 -15.10
C VAL A 329 2.01 16.36 -14.70
N LEU A 330 2.36 15.49 -13.75
CA LEU A 330 3.73 15.26 -13.33
C LEU A 330 4.60 14.73 -14.48
N ALA A 331 4.10 13.77 -15.26
CA ALA A 331 4.81 13.23 -16.41
C ALA A 331 5.05 14.30 -17.49
N VAL A 332 4.00 15.06 -17.86
CA VAL A 332 4.10 16.14 -18.84
C VAL A 332 5.04 17.24 -18.34
N ALA A 333 4.91 17.66 -17.08
CA ALA A 333 5.77 18.67 -16.47
C ALA A 333 7.24 18.23 -16.45
N GLN A 334 7.52 16.95 -16.18
CA GLN A 334 8.88 16.41 -16.26
C GLN A 334 9.44 16.43 -17.67
N VAL A 335 8.70 15.94 -18.67
CA VAL A 335 9.17 15.94 -20.06
C VAL A 335 9.39 17.37 -20.56
N ALA A 336 8.44 18.28 -20.31
CA ALA A 336 8.58 19.69 -20.66
C ALA A 336 9.77 20.33 -19.96
N PHE A 337 9.94 20.08 -18.65
CA PHE A 337 11.09 20.55 -17.89
C PHE A 337 12.41 20.06 -18.49
N TYR A 338 12.55 18.76 -18.80
CA TYR A 338 13.78 18.22 -19.37
C TYR A 338 14.08 18.79 -20.77
N ALA A 339 13.06 18.99 -21.61
CA ALA A 339 13.22 19.61 -22.92
C ALA A 339 13.69 21.06 -22.81
N VAL A 340 13.04 21.87 -21.96
CA VAL A 340 13.41 23.27 -21.71
C VAL A 340 14.78 23.37 -21.07
N ALA A 341 15.07 22.55 -20.05
CA ALA A 341 16.37 22.47 -19.41
C ALA A 341 17.45 22.16 -20.44
N PHE A 342 17.26 21.15 -21.29
CA PHE A 342 18.23 20.80 -22.34
C PHE A 342 18.53 21.98 -23.28
N LEU A 343 17.50 22.71 -23.74
CA LEU A 343 17.67 23.88 -24.60
C LEU A 343 18.41 25.03 -23.89
N LEU A 344 18.06 25.30 -22.63
CA LEU A 344 18.68 26.35 -21.82
C LEU A 344 20.13 26.01 -21.46
N LEU A 345 20.43 24.74 -21.17
CA LEU A 345 21.79 24.24 -20.94
C LEU A 345 22.65 24.39 -22.19
N ARG A 346 22.12 24.03 -23.38
CA ARG A 346 22.83 24.22 -24.66
C ARG A 346 23.12 25.69 -24.94
N ARG A 347 22.20 26.58 -24.59
CA ARG A 347 22.36 28.03 -24.74
C ARG A 347 23.14 28.69 -23.59
N ARG A 348 23.51 27.94 -22.55
CA ARG A 348 24.15 28.42 -21.31
C ARG A 348 23.39 29.59 -20.65
N ARG A 349 22.05 29.60 -20.73
CA ARG A 349 21.18 30.66 -20.17
C ARG A 349 20.27 30.12 -19.07
N GLY A 350 19.96 30.96 -18.07
CA GLY A 350 18.95 30.63 -17.05
C GLY A 350 19.27 29.43 -16.15
N LEU A 351 20.56 29.09 -16.00
CA LEU A 351 21.00 27.85 -15.34
C LEU A 351 20.53 27.75 -13.88
N GLU A 352 20.61 28.84 -13.10
CA GLU A 352 20.09 28.83 -11.72
C GLU A 352 18.57 28.63 -11.68
N GLY A 353 17.82 29.17 -12.63
CA GLY A 353 16.38 28.91 -12.76
C GLY A 353 16.09 27.42 -13.01
N VAL A 354 16.85 26.78 -13.91
CA VAL A 354 16.76 25.33 -14.17
C VAL A 354 17.11 24.52 -12.92
N ARG A 355 18.12 24.94 -12.16
CA ARG A 355 18.54 24.29 -10.92
C ARG A 355 17.47 24.34 -9.83
N VAL A 356 16.85 25.52 -9.62
CA VAL A 356 15.77 25.70 -8.65
C VAL A 356 14.55 24.87 -9.08
N ALA A 357 14.17 24.92 -10.36
CA ALA A 357 13.07 24.12 -10.89
C ALA A 357 13.31 22.60 -10.76
N ALA A 358 14.55 22.14 -10.99
CA ALA A 358 14.93 20.74 -10.75
C ALA A 358 14.73 20.31 -9.30
N LEU A 359 15.13 21.14 -8.33
CA LEU A 359 14.93 20.86 -6.90
C LEU A 359 13.44 20.87 -6.53
N GLY A 360 12.67 21.80 -7.09
CA GLY A 360 11.21 21.84 -6.95
C GLY A 360 10.56 20.55 -7.43
N LEU A 361 10.89 20.12 -8.64
CA LEU A 361 10.34 18.91 -9.24
C LEU A 361 10.73 17.64 -8.47
N ALA A 362 11.98 17.55 -7.98
CA ALA A 362 12.43 16.45 -7.13
C ALA A 362 11.80 16.47 -5.72
N SER A 363 11.28 17.61 -5.27
CA SER A 363 10.63 17.74 -3.96
C SER A 363 9.16 17.31 -4.00
N VAL A 364 8.50 17.34 -5.18
CA VAL A 364 7.09 16.96 -5.33
C VAL A 364 6.78 15.56 -4.77
N PRO A 365 7.56 14.49 -5.07
CA PRO A 365 7.25 13.16 -4.55
C PRO A 365 7.21 13.07 -3.03
N VAL A 366 8.19 13.64 -2.33
CA VAL A 366 8.18 13.59 -0.85
C VAL A 366 7.06 14.47 -0.26
N SER A 367 6.72 15.57 -0.93
CA SER A 367 5.60 16.44 -0.53
C SER A 367 4.24 15.74 -0.53
N THR A 368 4.03 14.72 -1.38
CA THR A 368 2.77 13.96 -1.37
C THR A 368 2.58 13.13 -0.11
N TYR A 369 3.65 12.81 0.62
CA TYR A 369 3.57 12.12 1.90
C TYR A 369 3.52 13.13 3.05
N LEU A 370 4.32 14.21 2.97
CA LEU A 370 4.36 15.24 4.01
C LEU A 370 3.03 15.97 4.19
N ILE A 371 2.23 16.11 3.13
CA ILE A 371 0.90 16.74 3.25
C ILE A 371 -0.02 16.00 4.22
N ASN A 372 0.17 14.68 4.42
CA ASN A 372 -0.59 13.87 5.37
C ASN A 372 -0.23 14.15 6.84
N LEU A 373 0.73 15.02 7.12
CA LEU A 373 0.93 15.61 8.45
C LEU A 373 -0.10 16.70 8.77
N THR A 374 -0.90 17.12 7.77
CA THR A 374 -1.93 18.15 7.92
C THR A 374 -3.32 17.54 7.74
N PRO A 375 -4.36 18.08 8.40
CA PRO A 375 -5.74 17.60 8.26
C PRO A 375 -6.39 18.17 6.98
N TRP A 376 -5.78 17.91 5.82
CA TRP A 376 -6.24 18.43 4.53
C TRP A 376 -7.62 17.88 4.13
N ASP A 377 -7.93 16.67 4.60
CA ASP A 377 -9.19 15.94 4.47
C ASP A 377 -10.34 16.60 5.24
N ALA A 378 -10.04 17.38 6.27
CA ALA A 378 -11.01 18.14 7.04
C ALA A 378 -11.34 19.52 6.44
N ALA A 379 -10.65 19.94 5.38
CA ALA A 379 -10.85 21.25 4.77
C ALA A 379 -12.16 21.32 3.96
N PRO A 380 -12.77 22.51 3.78
CA PRO A 380 -13.98 22.67 2.97
C PRO A 380 -13.81 22.27 1.49
N MET A 381 -12.58 22.37 0.97
CA MET A 381 -12.22 21.96 -0.39
C MET A 381 -11.01 20.99 -0.34
N PRO A 382 -11.21 19.71 0.02
CA PRO A 382 -10.11 18.77 0.28
C PRO A 382 -9.14 18.62 -0.90
N ALA A 383 -9.65 18.51 -2.13
CA ALA A 383 -8.82 18.37 -3.32
C ALA A 383 -7.91 19.59 -3.56
N LEU A 384 -8.44 20.80 -3.38
CA LEU A 384 -7.65 22.03 -3.53
C LEU A 384 -6.62 22.15 -2.41
N THR A 385 -6.99 21.87 -1.16
CA THR A 385 -6.08 21.89 -0.01
C THR A 385 -4.96 20.87 -0.17
N LEU A 386 -5.27 19.66 -0.64
CA LEU A 386 -4.29 18.62 -0.93
C LEU A 386 -3.27 19.09 -1.98
N VAL A 387 -3.74 19.55 -3.14
CA VAL A 387 -2.85 19.96 -4.24
C VAL A 387 -2.03 21.20 -3.88
N SER A 388 -2.66 22.23 -3.31
CA SER A 388 -1.96 23.45 -2.89
C SER A 388 -0.96 23.18 -1.75
N GLY A 389 -1.32 22.29 -0.82
CA GLY A 389 -0.43 21.83 0.25
C GLY A 389 0.78 21.06 -0.27
N ILE A 390 0.61 20.16 -1.25
CA ILE A 390 1.73 19.49 -1.92
C ILE A 390 2.69 20.50 -2.56
N LEU A 391 2.14 21.51 -3.26
CA LEU A 391 2.94 22.56 -3.88
C LEU A 391 3.67 23.42 -2.83
N LEU A 392 3.01 23.79 -1.74
CA LEU A 392 3.60 24.55 -0.63
C LEU A 392 4.75 23.76 0.03
N CYS A 393 4.54 22.48 0.31
CA CYS A 393 5.59 21.60 0.82
C CYS A 393 6.77 21.51 -0.17
N ALA A 394 6.51 21.39 -1.48
CA ALA A 394 7.58 21.32 -2.47
C ALA A 394 8.40 22.62 -2.55
N VAL A 395 7.74 23.77 -2.47
CA VAL A 395 8.39 25.09 -2.40
C VAL A 395 9.21 25.21 -1.12
N ALA A 396 8.65 24.86 0.05
CA ALA A 396 9.34 24.92 1.33
C ALA A 396 10.60 24.02 1.34
N LEU A 397 10.50 22.81 0.79
CA LEU A 397 11.64 21.89 0.66
C LEU A 397 12.71 22.41 -0.31
N THR A 398 12.29 23.05 -1.40
CA THR A 398 13.23 23.68 -2.34
C THR A 398 14.00 24.81 -1.67
N CYS A 399 13.30 25.68 -0.94
CA CYS A 399 13.91 26.74 -0.15
C CYS A 399 14.88 26.16 0.91
N LEU A 400 14.47 25.11 1.62
CA LEU A 400 15.32 24.42 2.59
C LEU A 400 16.57 23.83 1.95
N ALA A 401 16.43 23.16 0.81
CA ALA A 401 17.52 22.56 0.07
C ALA A 401 18.56 23.60 -0.39
N LEU A 402 18.14 24.81 -0.71
CA LEU A 402 19.03 25.91 -1.09
C LEU A 402 19.64 26.60 0.15
N ALA A 403 18.85 26.84 1.19
CA ALA A 403 19.24 27.61 2.36
C ALA A 403 20.17 26.84 3.31
N VAL A 404 19.90 25.57 3.61
CA VAL A 404 20.66 24.78 4.60
C VAL A 404 22.13 24.65 4.22
N PRO A 405 22.50 24.20 3.00
CA PRO A 405 23.90 24.10 2.62
C PRO A 405 24.60 25.46 2.56
N ALA A 406 23.89 26.52 2.18
CA ALA A 406 24.42 27.88 2.10
C ALA A 406 24.73 28.45 3.49
N LEU A 407 23.80 28.28 4.45
CA LEU A 407 24.00 28.70 5.83
C LEU A 407 25.15 27.93 6.49
N TRP A 408 25.21 26.61 6.29
CA TRP A 408 26.27 25.78 6.84
C TRP A 408 27.66 26.14 6.29
N ALA A 409 27.73 26.48 5.00
CA ALA A 409 28.96 26.98 4.37
C ALA A 409 29.41 28.33 4.93
N ARG A 410 28.46 29.25 5.18
CA ARG A 410 28.73 30.55 5.82
C ARG A 410 29.25 30.39 7.25
N LEU A 411 28.58 29.56 8.07
CA LEU A 411 28.96 29.33 9.47
C LEU A 411 30.36 28.71 9.62
N ARG A 412 30.78 27.86 8.67
CA ARG A 412 32.11 27.24 8.69
C ARG A 412 33.21 28.08 8.05
N GLY A 413 32.94 29.34 7.69
CA GLY A 413 33.91 30.21 7.03
C GLY A 413 34.40 29.66 5.68
N ARG A 414 33.61 28.79 5.03
CA ARG A 414 33.94 28.21 3.71
C ARG A 414 32.88 28.60 2.67
N PRO A 415 32.70 29.90 2.39
CA PRO A 415 31.59 30.41 1.57
C PRO A 415 31.60 29.91 0.11
N ARG A 416 32.72 29.35 -0.38
CA ARG A 416 32.89 28.98 -1.81
C ARG A 416 33.44 27.58 -2.09
N ALA A 417 33.64 26.73 -1.09
CA ALA A 417 33.96 25.31 -1.34
C ALA A 417 32.67 24.59 -1.79
N VAL A 418 32.39 24.74 -3.07
CA VAL A 418 31.21 24.31 -3.84
C VAL A 418 30.64 23.01 -3.33
N ASN A 419 29.54 23.10 -2.56
CA ASN A 419 28.78 21.95 -2.09
C ASN A 419 27.90 21.47 -3.26
N VAL A 420 28.53 20.94 -4.31
CA VAL A 420 27.91 20.48 -5.57
C VAL A 420 26.70 19.58 -5.30
N LEU A 421 26.84 18.71 -4.30
CA LEU A 421 25.80 17.77 -3.89
C LEU A 421 24.87 18.29 -2.78
N GLY A 422 25.16 19.46 -2.19
CA GLY A 422 24.50 19.95 -0.97
C GLY A 422 22.97 19.99 -1.09
N PRO A 423 22.40 20.81 -2.00
CA PRO A 423 20.94 20.89 -2.15
C PRO A 423 20.29 19.57 -2.54
N SER A 424 20.89 18.84 -3.49
CA SER A 424 20.37 17.54 -3.92
C SER A 424 20.38 16.50 -2.78
N SER A 425 21.38 16.56 -1.91
CA SER A 425 21.47 15.69 -0.73
C SER A 425 20.41 16.03 0.31
N VAL A 426 20.00 17.30 0.45
CA VAL A 426 18.93 17.68 1.38
C VAL A 426 17.61 17.07 0.95
N VAL A 427 17.22 17.23 -0.32
CA VAL A 427 15.98 16.64 -0.83
C VAL A 427 16.01 15.12 -0.70
N ALA A 428 17.10 14.46 -1.12
CA ALA A 428 17.24 13.02 -0.99
C ALA A 428 17.23 12.55 0.47
N ALA A 429 17.87 13.28 1.39
CA ALA A 429 17.88 12.94 2.82
C ALA A 429 16.50 13.09 3.46
N VAL A 430 15.74 14.13 3.09
CA VAL A 430 14.36 14.30 3.55
C VAL A 430 13.48 13.19 2.98
N THR A 431 13.58 12.87 1.68
CA THR A 431 12.82 11.76 1.08
C THR A 431 13.11 10.42 1.77
N ALA A 432 14.39 10.09 1.99
CA ALA A 432 14.77 8.87 2.70
C ALA A 432 14.28 8.88 4.16
N GLY A 433 14.47 10.01 4.85
CA GLY A 433 14.06 10.16 6.25
C GLY A 433 12.56 10.04 6.46
N VAL A 434 11.74 10.67 5.61
CA VAL A 434 10.28 10.60 5.66
C VAL A 434 9.81 9.17 5.44
N LEU A 435 10.28 8.50 4.38
CA LEU A 435 9.83 7.14 4.06
C LEU A 435 10.31 6.09 5.09
N LEU A 436 11.53 6.23 5.61
CA LEU A 436 12.03 5.35 6.67
C LEU A 436 11.30 5.58 8.00
N ALA A 437 11.07 6.84 8.38
CA ALA A 437 10.33 7.16 9.59
C ALA A 437 8.89 6.65 9.49
N ASP A 438 8.24 6.87 8.34
CA ASP A 438 6.88 6.38 8.08
C ASP A 438 6.79 4.86 8.18
N LEU A 439 7.76 4.11 7.63
CA LEU A 439 7.81 2.65 7.79
C LEU A 439 7.91 2.23 9.26
N LEU A 440 8.75 2.92 10.04
CA LEU A 440 8.95 2.62 11.45
C LEU A 440 7.75 3.01 12.34
N THR A 441 6.88 3.90 11.88
CA THR A 441 5.68 4.36 12.60
C THR A 441 4.38 3.71 12.12
N GLY A 442 4.44 2.69 11.26
CA GLY A 442 3.25 1.94 10.81
C GLY A 442 2.61 2.49 9.53
N THR A 443 3.33 3.25 8.73
CA THR A 443 2.92 3.81 7.44
C THR A 443 1.70 4.75 7.42
N PRO A 444 1.54 5.67 8.39
CA PRO A 444 0.44 6.64 8.38
C PRO A 444 0.50 7.63 7.21
N LEU A 445 1.69 8.02 6.73
CA LEU A 445 1.85 8.99 5.65
C LEU A 445 1.70 8.38 4.27
N GLN A 446 1.94 7.08 4.10
CA GLN A 446 1.70 6.37 2.84
C GLN A 446 0.22 6.05 2.60
N LEU A 447 -0.54 5.79 3.67
CA LEU A 447 -1.99 5.62 3.55
C LEU A 447 -2.60 6.96 3.16
N ASP A 448 -3.42 6.92 2.12
CA ASP A 448 -4.08 8.08 1.55
C ASP A 448 -3.05 9.17 1.16
N SER A 449 -1.96 8.76 0.52
CA SER A 449 -1.07 9.65 -0.26
C SER A 449 -1.23 9.41 -1.76
N VAL A 450 -1.12 10.47 -2.56
CA VAL A 450 -1.22 10.40 -4.03
C VAL A 450 -0.19 9.45 -4.65
N MET A 451 1.01 9.38 -4.09
CA MET A 451 2.06 8.43 -4.52
C MET A 451 2.15 7.19 -3.63
N GLY A 452 1.30 7.08 -2.61
CA GLY A 452 1.20 5.93 -1.72
C GLY A 452 0.11 4.94 -2.15
N TYR A 453 -0.73 4.54 -1.21
CA TYR A 453 -1.88 3.64 -1.44
C TYR A 453 -3.10 4.12 -0.66
N THR A 454 -4.29 3.66 -1.05
CA THR A 454 -5.55 4.04 -0.39
C THR A 454 -6.32 2.83 0.10
N GLY A 455 -7.00 2.97 1.23
CA GLY A 455 -7.86 1.92 1.79
C GLY A 455 -9.03 1.57 0.87
N VAL A 456 -9.56 2.57 0.15
CA VAL A 456 -10.63 2.44 -0.84
C VAL A 456 -10.25 1.50 -1.99
N VAL A 457 -9.03 1.64 -2.55
CA VAL A 457 -8.57 0.76 -3.64
C VAL A 457 -8.26 -0.65 -3.11
N GLY A 458 -7.80 -0.76 -1.86
CA GLY A 458 -7.57 -2.03 -1.18
C GLY A 458 -6.46 -2.88 -1.81
N ALA A 459 -5.52 -2.28 -2.53
CA ALA A 459 -4.36 -3.00 -3.07
C ALA A 459 -3.34 -3.33 -1.97
N ARG A 460 -3.23 -2.45 -0.97
CA ARG A 460 -2.32 -2.55 0.19
C ARG A 460 -2.85 -1.67 1.33
N TYR A 461 -2.56 -2.06 2.58
CA TYR A 461 -2.99 -1.35 3.78
C TYR A 461 -1.83 -0.91 4.69
N TYR A 462 -0.65 -1.54 4.55
CA TYR A 462 0.57 -1.22 5.29
C TYR A 462 1.80 -1.58 4.46
N GLY A 463 2.97 -1.10 4.90
CA GLY A 463 4.27 -1.41 4.31
C GLY A 463 4.63 -0.58 3.08
N LEU A 464 5.72 -0.93 2.38
CA LEU A 464 6.32 -0.05 1.38
C LEU A 464 5.81 -0.36 -0.04
N GLY A 465 4.91 0.45 -0.58
CA GLY A 465 4.44 0.28 -1.95
C GLY A 465 5.56 0.41 -3.00
N ASN A 466 5.35 -0.11 -4.22
CA ASN A 466 6.38 -0.13 -5.27
C ASN A 466 6.87 1.27 -5.68
N ILE A 467 5.99 2.28 -5.66
CA ILE A 467 6.36 3.68 -5.94
C ILE A 467 7.20 4.27 -4.78
N PRO A 468 6.74 4.21 -3.51
CA PRO A 468 7.56 4.56 -2.35
C PRO A 468 8.91 3.83 -2.31
N PHE A 469 8.96 2.55 -2.67
CA PHE A 469 10.20 1.77 -2.80
C PHE A 469 11.19 2.43 -3.77
N ALA A 470 10.74 2.77 -4.98
CA ALA A 470 11.60 3.41 -5.98
C ALA A 470 12.20 4.72 -5.47
N LEU A 471 11.39 5.52 -4.77
CA LEU A 471 11.81 6.78 -4.16
C LEU A 471 12.80 6.53 -3.00
N LEU A 472 12.51 5.59 -2.11
CA LEU A 472 13.37 5.24 -0.98
C LEU A 472 14.74 4.73 -1.45
N ALA A 473 14.75 3.76 -2.38
CA ALA A 473 15.98 3.19 -2.91
C ALA A 473 16.85 4.26 -3.59
N THR A 474 16.23 5.12 -4.40
CA THR A 474 16.91 6.25 -5.04
C THR A 474 17.48 7.23 -4.00
N ALA A 475 16.66 7.64 -3.04
CA ALA A 475 17.03 8.61 -2.02
C ALA A 475 18.20 8.10 -1.15
N VAL A 476 18.11 6.86 -0.66
CA VAL A 476 19.14 6.24 0.18
C VAL A 476 20.46 6.09 -0.57
N LEU A 477 20.45 5.63 -1.83
CA LEU A 477 21.68 5.49 -2.62
C LEU A 477 22.32 6.85 -2.93
N LEU A 478 21.53 7.88 -3.25
CA LEU A 478 22.05 9.23 -3.50
C LEU A 478 22.63 9.87 -2.23
N VAL A 479 21.97 9.73 -1.08
CA VAL A 479 22.49 10.21 0.21
C VAL A 479 23.77 9.45 0.58
N ALA A 480 23.75 8.12 0.50
CA ALA A 480 24.90 7.30 0.84
C ALA A 480 26.11 7.64 -0.02
N THR A 481 25.91 7.85 -1.33
CA THR A 481 27.00 8.23 -2.23
C THR A 481 27.50 9.65 -2.05
N ALA A 482 26.63 10.59 -1.66
CA ALA A 482 27.04 11.96 -1.32
C ALA A 482 27.89 12.02 -0.04
N VAL A 483 27.61 11.18 0.95
CA VAL A 483 28.43 11.06 2.16
C VAL A 483 29.71 10.25 1.86
N ALA A 484 29.60 9.17 1.09
CA ALA A 484 30.73 8.36 0.65
C ALA A 484 31.77 9.19 -0.12
N ASP A 485 31.35 10.19 -0.91
CA ASP A 485 32.27 11.09 -1.61
C ASP A 485 33.30 11.73 -0.66
N ARG A 486 32.82 12.21 0.51
CA ARG A 486 33.68 12.84 1.52
C ARG A 486 34.66 11.84 2.12
N LEU A 487 34.22 10.61 2.38
CA LEU A 487 35.05 9.54 2.93
C LEU A 487 36.10 9.05 1.93
N VAL A 488 35.73 8.93 0.64
CA VAL A 488 36.68 8.54 -0.41
C VAL A 488 37.76 9.60 -0.56
N ARG A 489 37.40 10.89 -0.55
CA ARG A 489 38.38 11.99 -0.61
C ARG A 489 39.29 12.07 0.61
N SER A 490 38.82 11.64 1.78
CA SER A 490 39.65 11.56 2.99
C SER A 490 40.47 10.26 3.09
N GLY A 491 40.52 9.44 2.03
CA GLY A 491 41.28 8.18 2.00
C GLY A 491 40.57 6.98 2.62
N HIS A 492 39.37 7.14 3.18
CA HIS A 492 38.62 6.11 3.90
C HIS A 492 37.67 5.31 2.98
N ARG A 493 38.21 4.75 1.88
CA ARG A 493 37.39 4.05 0.88
C ARG A 493 36.63 2.84 1.44
N SER A 494 37.25 2.09 2.35
CA SER A 494 36.57 0.96 3.04
C SER A 494 35.38 1.42 3.87
N GLY A 495 35.52 2.54 4.60
CA GLY A 495 34.43 3.18 5.33
C GLY A 495 33.31 3.66 4.42
N ALA A 496 33.64 4.20 3.24
CA ALA A 496 32.67 4.62 2.24
C ALA A 496 31.84 3.44 1.70
N VAL A 497 32.49 2.31 1.41
CA VAL A 497 31.81 1.07 0.99
C VAL A 497 30.92 0.53 2.10
N ALA A 498 31.44 0.50 3.34
CA ALA A 498 30.68 0.05 4.51
C ALA A 498 29.45 0.92 4.77
N LEU A 499 29.54 2.24 4.54
CA LEU A 499 28.42 3.16 4.67
C LEU A 499 27.32 2.87 3.64
N VAL A 500 27.68 2.70 2.36
CA VAL A 500 26.73 2.37 1.29
C VAL A 500 26.04 1.03 1.58
N ALA A 501 26.81 0.00 1.91
CA ALA A 501 26.27 -1.31 2.24
C ALA A 501 25.41 -1.28 3.51
N GLY A 502 25.80 -0.50 4.52
CA GLY A 502 25.09 -0.37 5.79
C GLY A 502 23.76 0.36 5.66
N LEU A 503 23.75 1.56 5.06
CA LEU A 503 22.53 2.35 4.87
C LEU A 503 21.57 1.67 3.89
N GLY A 504 22.10 1.19 2.75
CA GLY A 504 21.31 0.45 1.77
C GLY A 504 20.76 -0.85 2.36
N GLY A 505 21.60 -1.63 3.05
CA GLY A 505 21.19 -2.87 3.69
C GLY A 505 20.14 -2.65 4.78
N PHE A 506 20.28 -1.60 5.59
CA PHE A 506 19.26 -1.24 6.59
C PHE A 506 17.92 -0.90 5.95
N ALA A 507 17.90 -0.01 4.94
CA ALA A 507 16.67 0.37 4.25
C ALA A 507 16.01 -0.83 3.55
N MET A 508 16.81 -1.67 2.89
CA MET A 508 16.36 -2.91 2.24
C MET A 508 15.79 -3.92 3.25
N LEU A 509 16.40 -4.07 4.43
CA LEU A 509 15.88 -4.97 5.45
C LEU A 509 14.53 -4.48 5.96
N LEU A 510 14.36 -3.17 6.21
CA LEU A 510 13.06 -2.60 6.60
C LEU A 510 12.01 -2.77 5.50
N ASP A 511 12.39 -2.55 4.25
CA ASP A 511 11.56 -2.75 3.05
C ASP A 511 11.03 -4.19 2.95
N GLY A 512 11.89 -5.18 3.19
CA GLY A 512 11.52 -6.60 3.12
C GLY A 512 10.89 -7.17 4.39
N TRP A 513 11.06 -6.53 5.55
CA TRP A 513 10.75 -7.16 6.83
C TRP A 513 9.25 -7.44 6.98
N PRO A 514 8.82 -8.68 7.32
CA PRO A 514 7.40 -9.00 7.41
C PRO A 514 6.80 -8.36 8.65
N GLY A 515 5.78 -7.53 8.44
CA GLY A 515 5.20 -6.68 9.48
C GLY A 515 5.63 -5.21 9.42
N VAL A 516 6.63 -4.88 8.59
CA VAL A 516 7.08 -3.49 8.36
C VAL A 516 6.89 -3.16 6.88
N GLY A 517 7.90 -3.29 6.03
CA GLY A 517 7.79 -2.95 4.61
C GLY A 517 7.06 -4.01 3.78
N SER A 518 7.28 -5.30 4.06
CA SER A 518 6.65 -6.44 3.37
C SER A 518 6.68 -6.35 1.83
N ASP A 519 7.70 -5.74 1.24
CA ASP A 519 7.90 -5.64 -0.20
C ASP A 519 8.92 -6.70 -0.70
N PHE A 520 8.39 -7.75 -1.31
CA PHE A 520 9.18 -8.82 -1.92
C PHE A 520 10.03 -8.32 -3.10
N GLY A 521 9.40 -7.55 -4.00
CA GLY A 521 10.04 -7.14 -5.25
C GLY A 521 11.06 -6.03 -5.01
N GLY A 522 10.80 -5.17 -4.02
CA GLY A 522 11.72 -4.16 -3.53
C GLY A 522 13.07 -4.74 -3.13
N VAL A 523 13.11 -5.76 -2.28
CA VAL A 523 14.37 -6.39 -1.83
C VAL A 523 15.18 -6.99 -2.99
N ILE A 524 14.53 -7.74 -3.89
CA ILE A 524 15.21 -8.34 -5.06
C ILE A 524 15.83 -7.26 -5.94
N ALA A 525 15.14 -6.13 -6.09
CA ALA A 525 15.60 -4.99 -6.85
C ALA A 525 16.71 -4.20 -6.13
N PHE A 526 16.63 -4.05 -4.81
CA PHE A 526 17.54 -3.19 -4.07
C PHE A 526 18.93 -3.81 -3.89
N VAL A 527 19.02 -5.12 -3.62
CA VAL A 527 20.29 -5.85 -3.44
C VAL A 527 21.30 -5.57 -4.57
N PRO A 528 20.98 -5.78 -5.86
CA PRO A 528 21.93 -5.49 -6.93
C PRO A 528 22.27 -4.01 -7.04
N GLY A 529 21.34 -3.09 -6.77
CA GLY A 529 21.62 -1.65 -6.77
C GLY A 529 22.61 -1.22 -5.67
N ILE A 530 22.45 -1.75 -4.44
CA ILE A 530 23.38 -1.53 -3.32
C ILE A 530 24.75 -2.10 -3.67
N ALA A 531 24.80 -3.34 -4.16
CA ALA A 531 26.04 -4.03 -4.48
C ALA A 531 26.82 -3.34 -5.61
N VAL A 532 26.12 -2.92 -6.68
CA VAL A 532 26.70 -2.16 -7.79
C VAL A 532 27.25 -0.83 -7.30
N THR A 533 26.50 -0.10 -6.48
CA THR A 533 26.97 1.17 -5.87
C THR A 533 28.24 0.94 -5.05
N ALA A 534 28.24 -0.06 -4.17
CA ALA A 534 29.37 -0.40 -3.32
C ALA A 534 30.62 -0.81 -4.11
N LEU A 535 30.46 -1.60 -5.18
CA LEU A 535 31.57 -1.99 -6.06
C LEU A 535 32.18 -0.80 -6.80
N LEU A 536 31.34 0.10 -7.32
CA LEU A 536 31.81 1.30 -8.01
C LEU A 536 32.52 2.26 -7.06
N VAL A 537 32.02 2.45 -5.83
CA VAL A 537 32.70 3.22 -4.78
C VAL A 537 34.04 2.56 -4.38
N ALA A 538 34.12 1.23 -4.40
CA ALA A 538 35.37 0.51 -4.18
C ALA A 538 36.38 0.67 -5.34
N GLY A 539 35.96 1.18 -6.50
CA GLY A 539 36.76 1.23 -7.72
C GLY A 539 36.87 -0.11 -8.45
N LYS A 540 35.95 -1.04 -8.19
CA LYS A 540 35.89 -2.36 -8.82
C LYS A 540 34.97 -2.35 -10.04
N ARG A 541 35.28 -3.18 -11.04
CA ARG A 541 34.43 -3.37 -12.21
C ARG A 541 33.21 -4.24 -11.88
N VAL A 542 32.06 -3.82 -12.42
CA VAL A 542 30.80 -4.57 -12.42
C VAL A 542 30.77 -5.45 -13.67
N SER A 543 30.46 -6.73 -13.51
CA SER A 543 30.23 -7.65 -14.62
C SER A 543 28.80 -8.20 -14.57
N VAL A 544 28.28 -8.65 -15.71
CA VAL A 544 26.94 -9.25 -15.81
C VAL A 544 26.82 -10.47 -14.88
N LEU A 545 27.88 -11.27 -14.76
CA LEU A 545 27.91 -12.41 -13.85
C LEU A 545 27.75 -11.98 -12.38
N LYS A 546 28.43 -10.91 -11.96
CA LYS A 546 28.27 -10.37 -10.59
C LYS A 546 26.87 -9.84 -10.36
N LEU A 547 26.31 -9.14 -11.35
CA LEU A 547 24.94 -8.64 -11.29
C LEU A 547 23.94 -9.79 -11.12
N GLY A 548 24.05 -10.83 -11.94
CA GLY A 548 23.24 -12.05 -11.81
C GLY A 548 23.39 -12.71 -10.44
N ALA A 549 24.61 -12.82 -9.94
CA ALA A 549 24.88 -13.34 -8.60
C ALA A 549 24.22 -12.51 -7.49
N PHE A 550 24.21 -11.18 -7.59
CA PHE A 550 23.51 -10.32 -6.62
C PHE A 550 21.99 -10.44 -6.72
N CYS A 551 21.42 -10.58 -7.92
CA CYS A 551 19.99 -10.87 -8.08
C CYS A 551 19.61 -12.21 -7.44
N VAL A 552 20.43 -13.25 -7.64
CA VAL A 552 20.25 -14.55 -6.98
C VAL A 552 20.35 -14.41 -5.46
N ALA A 553 21.36 -13.68 -4.96
CA ALA A 553 21.51 -13.42 -3.53
C ALA A 553 20.29 -12.69 -2.94
N GLY A 554 19.73 -11.72 -3.66
CA GLY A 554 18.48 -11.07 -3.28
C GLY A 554 17.30 -12.03 -3.25
N GLY A 555 17.14 -12.86 -4.28
CA GLY A 555 16.12 -13.91 -4.30
C GLY A 555 16.24 -14.89 -3.13
N VAL A 556 17.45 -15.37 -2.83
CA VAL A 556 17.72 -16.24 -1.69
C VAL A 556 17.40 -15.56 -0.36
N LEU A 557 17.80 -14.30 -0.19
CA LEU A 557 17.49 -13.53 1.02
C LEU A 557 15.98 -13.41 1.22
N VAL A 558 15.24 -13.10 0.17
CA VAL A 558 13.78 -12.97 0.28
C VAL A 558 13.11 -14.30 0.55
N LEU A 559 13.56 -15.39 -0.08
CA LEU A 559 13.07 -16.74 0.24
C LEU A 559 13.35 -17.12 1.70
N ALA A 560 14.51 -16.72 2.25
CA ALA A 560 14.82 -16.93 3.65
C ALA A 560 13.88 -16.11 4.57
N ILE A 561 13.64 -14.83 4.27
CA ILE A 561 12.69 -13.99 5.00
C ILE A 561 11.27 -14.59 4.92
N ALA A 562 10.87 -15.06 3.75
CA ALA A 562 9.58 -15.69 3.52
C ALA A 562 9.40 -16.98 4.31
N TYR A 563 10.45 -17.81 4.35
CA TYR A 563 10.45 -19.03 5.13
C TYR A 563 10.38 -18.74 6.64
N LEU A 564 11.15 -17.74 7.13
CA LEU A 564 11.05 -17.31 8.52
C LEU A 564 9.66 -16.77 8.89
N ASP A 565 8.99 -16.10 7.95
CA ASP A 565 7.61 -15.67 8.13
C ASP A 565 6.62 -16.84 8.14
N TYR A 566 6.82 -17.86 7.30
CA TYR A 566 6.02 -19.08 7.26
C TYR A 566 6.10 -19.88 8.57
N LEU A 567 7.22 -19.83 9.30
CA LEU A 567 7.36 -20.50 10.59
C LEU A 567 6.52 -19.87 11.71
N ARG A 568 5.96 -18.67 11.49
CA ARG A 568 5.06 -18.03 12.46
C ARG A 568 3.71 -18.75 12.50
N PRO A 569 2.95 -18.64 13.61
CA PRO A 569 1.57 -19.11 13.66
C PRO A 569 0.74 -18.62 12.45
N PRO A 570 -0.14 -19.46 11.86
CA PRO A 570 -0.88 -19.10 10.64
C PRO A 570 -1.58 -17.72 10.70
N ALA A 571 -2.13 -17.38 11.87
CA ALA A 571 -2.81 -16.11 12.11
C ALA A 571 -1.89 -14.87 12.20
N SER A 572 -0.57 -15.04 12.18
CA SER A 572 0.44 -13.98 12.17
C SER A 572 1.39 -14.05 10.98
N GLN A 573 1.20 -15.01 10.07
CA GLN A 573 1.94 -15.06 8.81
C GLN A 573 1.50 -13.93 7.89
N THR A 574 2.45 -13.22 7.29
CA THR A 574 2.15 -12.26 6.24
C THR A 574 1.82 -12.97 4.92
N HIS A 575 1.52 -12.20 3.87
CA HIS A 575 1.39 -12.76 2.53
C HIS A 575 2.67 -13.47 2.05
N LEU A 576 3.82 -13.08 2.59
CA LEU A 576 5.11 -13.66 2.23
C LEU A 576 5.27 -15.09 2.78
N GLY A 577 4.97 -15.30 4.07
CA GLY A 577 4.98 -16.62 4.69
C GLY A 577 3.96 -17.56 4.05
N ARG A 578 2.75 -17.06 3.75
CA ARG A 578 1.74 -17.86 3.03
C ARG A 578 2.19 -18.24 1.62
N PHE A 579 2.89 -17.36 0.91
CA PHE A 579 3.46 -17.69 -0.39
C PHE A 579 4.58 -18.75 -0.27
N ALA A 580 5.43 -18.68 0.75
CA ALA A 580 6.41 -19.74 1.01
C ALA A 580 5.73 -21.10 1.24
N GLY A 581 4.61 -21.13 1.98
CA GLY A 581 3.76 -22.32 2.09
C GLY A 581 3.25 -22.82 0.72
N GLN A 582 2.74 -21.93 -0.13
CA GLN A 582 2.30 -22.28 -1.49
C GLN A 582 3.42 -22.83 -2.37
N VAL A 583 4.67 -22.38 -2.16
CA VAL A 583 5.84 -22.93 -2.86
C VAL A 583 6.12 -24.35 -2.39
N LEU A 584 6.06 -24.60 -1.08
CA LEU A 584 6.25 -25.93 -0.49
C LEU A 584 5.16 -26.92 -0.94
N ASP A 585 3.91 -26.48 -0.99
CA ASP A 585 2.76 -27.32 -1.36
C ASP A 585 2.50 -27.38 -2.88
N GLY A 586 3.36 -26.76 -3.70
CA GLY A 586 3.27 -26.79 -5.16
C GLY A 586 2.15 -25.94 -5.80
N THR A 587 1.47 -25.09 -5.02
CA THR A 587 0.32 -24.28 -5.47
C THR A 587 0.68 -22.83 -5.86
N PHE A 588 1.97 -22.52 -5.96
CA PHE A 588 2.47 -21.15 -6.21
C PHE A 588 2.29 -20.65 -7.66
N LEU A 589 2.20 -21.55 -8.64
CA LEU A 589 2.27 -21.19 -10.07
C LEU A 589 1.18 -20.18 -10.51
N PRO A 590 -0.10 -20.30 -10.10
CA PRO A 590 -1.12 -19.31 -10.40
C PRO A 590 -0.80 -17.91 -9.86
N VAL A 591 -0.11 -17.82 -8.71
CA VAL A 591 0.28 -16.53 -8.11
C VAL A 591 1.34 -15.83 -8.95
N ILE A 592 2.36 -16.58 -9.39
CA ILE A 592 3.42 -16.06 -10.28
C ILE A 592 2.82 -15.61 -11.61
N LEU A 593 2.01 -16.45 -12.26
CA LEU A 593 1.39 -16.13 -13.54
C LEU A 593 0.52 -14.88 -13.45
N ARG A 594 -0.28 -14.73 -12.38
CA ARG A 594 -1.08 -13.52 -12.14
C ARG A 594 -0.22 -12.26 -12.02
N LYS A 595 0.89 -12.33 -11.28
CA LYS A 595 1.83 -11.20 -11.15
C LYS A 595 2.52 -10.87 -12.48
N LEU A 596 2.93 -11.89 -13.22
CA LEU A 596 3.54 -11.75 -14.55
C LEU A 596 2.57 -11.08 -15.53
N THR A 597 1.31 -11.53 -15.59
CA THR A 597 0.28 -10.91 -16.44
C THR A 597 0.03 -9.46 -16.05
N ALA A 598 -0.02 -9.13 -14.75
CA ALA A 598 -0.17 -7.75 -14.29
C ALA A 598 1.01 -6.87 -14.75
N MET A 599 2.25 -7.34 -14.58
CA MET A 599 3.44 -6.64 -15.05
C MET A 599 3.39 -6.43 -16.58
N LEU A 600 3.09 -7.48 -17.36
CA LEU A 600 3.00 -7.38 -18.83
C LEU A 600 1.89 -6.40 -19.25
N SER A 601 0.74 -6.42 -18.58
CA SER A 601 -0.38 -5.53 -18.92
C SER A 601 -0.03 -4.04 -18.71
N THR A 602 0.80 -3.75 -17.71
CA THR A 602 1.32 -2.39 -17.48
C THR A 602 2.36 -2.01 -18.55
N LEU A 603 3.29 -2.91 -18.84
CA LEU A 603 4.37 -2.67 -19.81
C LEU A 603 3.87 -2.52 -21.25
N LEU A 604 2.91 -3.34 -21.63
CA LEU A 604 2.33 -3.42 -22.98
C LEU A 604 1.06 -2.59 -23.11
N SER A 605 0.75 -1.74 -22.13
CA SER A 605 -0.37 -0.81 -22.23
C SER A 605 -0.18 0.10 -23.45
N PRO A 606 -1.16 0.18 -24.37
CA PRO A 606 -1.04 1.02 -25.58
C PRO A 606 -0.72 2.49 -25.27
N ASN A 607 -1.14 2.97 -24.10
CA ASN A 607 -0.92 4.34 -23.65
C ASN A 607 0.47 4.52 -23.01
N LEU A 608 0.97 3.53 -22.27
CA LEU A 608 2.24 3.63 -21.56
C LEU A 608 3.42 3.12 -22.38
N MET A 609 3.24 2.12 -23.24
CA MET A 609 4.31 1.47 -24.00
C MET A 609 5.11 2.47 -24.86
N PRO A 610 4.49 3.41 -25.61
CA PRO A 610 5.26 4.42 -26.35
C PRO A 610 6.08 5.32 -25.42
N ILE A 611 5.53 5.70 -24.27
CA ILE A 611 6.21 6.54 -23.26
C ILE A 611 7.39 5.77 -22.66
N VAL A 612 7.20 4.50 -22.30
CA VAL A 612 8.24 3.61 -21.77
C VAL A 612 9.35 3.40 -22.78
N LEU A 613 9.01 3.14 -24.05
CA LEU A 613 9.99 2.97 -25.13
C LEU A 613 10.76 4.27 -25.38
N ALA A 614 10.09 5.42 -25.41
CA ALA A 614 10.75 6.73 -25.56
C ALA A 614 11.67 7.04 -24.37
N ALA A 615 11.21 6.80 -23.14
CA ALA A 615 12.01 6.98 -21.93
C ALA A 615 13.22 6.04 -21.89
N PHE A 616 13.04 4.77 -22.29
CA PHE A 616 14.11 3.79 -22.39
C PHE A 616 15.12 4.17 -23.48
N ALA A 617 14.65 4.55 -24.67
CA ALA A 617 15.50 5.02 -25.76
C ALA A 617 16.29 6.27 -25.36
N PHE A 618 15.65 7.22 -24.69
CA PHE A 618 16.31 8.40 -24.15
C PHE A 618 17.33 8.06 -23.06
N LEU A 619 17.00 7.13 -22.16
CA LEU A 619 17.92 6.65 -21.13
C LEU A 619 19.15 5.98 -21.76
N VAL A 620 18.96 5.08 -22.73
CA VAL A 620 20.05 4.45 -23.48
C VAL A 620 20.90 5.51 -24.19
N PHE A 621 20.25 6.49 -24.84
CA PHE A 621 20.95 7.62 -25.46
C PHE A 621 21.77 8.42 -24.43
N ALA A 622 21.20 8.73 -23.26
CA ALA A 622 21.86 9.46 -22.20
C ALA A 622 23.04 8.68 -21.58
N LEU A 623 22.94 7.35 -21.50
CA LEU A 623 24.02 6.49 -21.01
C LEU A 623 25.16 6.34 -22.02
N LEU A 624 24.84 6.18 -23.31
CA LEU A 624 25.82 6.01 -24.37
C LEU A 624 26.52 7.33 -24.72
N ARG A 625 25.82 8.46 -24.59
CA ARG A 625 26.36 9.79 -24.90
C ARG A 625 26.04 10.82 -23.81
N PRO A 626 26.62 10.67 -22.61
CA PRO A 626 26.31 11.51 -21.46
C PRO A 626 26.62 12.99 -21.72
N GLY A 627 27.72 13.29 -22.41
CA GLY A 627 28.10 14.66 -22.76
C GLY A 627 27.09 15.35 -23.67
N THR A 628 26.56 14.66 -24.69
CA THR A 628 25.57 15.26 -25.60
C THR A 628 24.19 15.35 -24.95
N ALA A 629 23.79 14.36 -24.14
CA ALA A 629 22.49 14.32 -23.51
C ALA A 629 22.33 15.36 -22.38
N SER A 630 23.42 15.69 -21.66
CA SER A 630 23.39 16.71 -20.60
C SER A 630 24.00 18.05 -21.01
N ALA A 631 24.29 18.27 -22.30
CA ALA A 631 25.05 19.44 -22.77
C ALA A 631 26.35 19.70 -21.98
N GLY A 632 27.08 18.62 -21.63
CA GLY A 632 28.36 18.67 -20.90
C GLY A 632 28.25 18.82 -19.37
N VAL A 633 27.04 18.93 -18.81
CA VAL A 633 26.81 19.12 -17.37
C VAL A 633 27.18 17.88 -16.52
N LEU A 634 26.76 16.68 -16.95
CA LEU A 634 27.00 15.42 -16.21
C LEU A 634 28.49 15.06 -16.11
N PRO A 635 29.31 15.14 -17.18
CA PRO A 635 30.75 14.89 -17.08
C PRO A 635 31.42 15.74 -15.99
N VAL A 636 31.14 17.04 -15.94
CA VAL A 636 31.70 17.95 -14.93
C VAL A 636 31.23 17.58 -13.52
N ALA A 637 29.97 17.17 -13.38
CA ALA A 637 29.44 16.67 -12.09
C ALA A 637 30.18 15.41 -11.63
N PHE A 638 30.45 14.47 -12.54
CA PHE A 638 31.14 13.22 -12.22
C PHE A 638 32.64 13.40 -11.96
N GLU A 639 33.28 14.35 -12.62
CA GLU A 639 34.65 14.75 -12.29
C GLU A 639 34.72 15.37 -10.89
N ARG A 640 33.78 16.27 -10.58
CA ARG A 640 33.74 16.90 -9.26
C ARG A 640 33.23 15.98 -8.16
N ALA A 641 32.44 14.94 -8.44
CA ALA A 641 31.91 13.99 -7.47
C ALA A 641 31.80 12.57 -8.07
N PRO A 642 32.89 11.79 -8.10
CA PRO A 642 32.92 10.48 -8.77
C PRO A 642 31.95 9.46 -8.20
N THR A 643 31.64 9.53 -6.91
CA THR A 643 30.68 8.61 -6.26
C THR A 643 29.24 8.84 -6.67
N LEU A 644 28.89 10.04 -7.19
CA LEU A 644 27.54 10.32 -7.70
C LEU A 644 27.18 9.38 -8.85
N ARG A 645 28.15 9.09 -9.73
CA ARG A 645 27.98 8.12 -10.81
C ARG A 645 27.65 6.72 -10.25
N ALA A 646 28.31 6.32 -9.17
CA ALA A 646 28.03 5.03 -8.52
C ALA A 646 26.59 4.96 -8.01
N GLY A 647 26.11 6.02 -7.35
CA GLY A 647 24.74 6.10 -6.82
C GLY A 647 23.71 6.03 -7.93
N LEU A 648 23.92 6.78 -9.03
CA LEU A 648 23.00 6.77 -10.18
C LEU A 648 22.92 5.41 -10.87
N VAL A 649 24.05 4.75 -11.09
CA VAL A 649 24.07 3.42 -11.70
C VAL A 649 23.37 2.42 -10.79
N GLY A 650 23.61 2.49 -9.47
CA GLY A 650 22.88 1.69 -8.49
C GLY A 650 21.37 1.93 -8.52
N THR A 651 20.94 3.19 -8.50
CA THR A 651 19.52 3.57 -8.65
C THR A 651 18.91 3.02 -9.93
N LEU A 652 19.63 3.14 -11.05
CA LEU A 652 19.15 2.62 -12.33
C LEU A 652 19.02 1.10 -12.30
N VAL A 653 20.00 0.40 -11.71
CA VAL A 653 19.93 -1.06 -11.54
C VAL A 653 18.72 -1.44 -10.68
N SER A 654 18.51 -0.78 -9.54
CA SER A 654 17.32 -1.01 -8.71
C SER A 654 16.03 -0.72 -9.47
N GLY A 655 15.97 0.37 -10.24
CA GLY A 655 14.80 0.75 -11.02
C GLY A 655 14.49 -0.26 -12.14
N VAL A 656 15.50 -0.73 -12.87
CA VAL A 656 15.34 -1.70 -13.96
C VAL A 656 14.98 -3.08 -13.42
N VAL A 657 15.69 -3.57 -12.40
CA VAL A 657 15.33 -4.85 -11.77
C VAL A 657 13.94 -4.74 -11.15
N GLY A 658 13.65 -3.63 -10.47
CA GLY A 658 12.34 -3.33 -9.90
C GLY A 658 11.22 -3.34 -10.93
N MET A 659 11.44 -2.76 -12.11
CA MET A 659 10.50 -2.80 -13.23
C MET A 659 10.22 -4.22 -13.73
N LEU A 660 11.19 -5.14 -13.62
CA LEU A 660 11.07 -6.52 -14.10
C LEU A 660 10.48 -7.49 -13.07
N VAL A 661 10.52 -7.15 -11.77
CA VAL A 661 10.07 -8.05 -10.71
C VAL A 661 8.77 -7.60 -10.03
N ASN A 662 8.42 -6.32 -10.13
CA ASN A 662 7.22 -5.76 -9.52
C ASN A 662 6.03 -5.73 -10.49
N ASP A 663 4.82 -5.87 -9.95
CA ASP A 663 3.55 -5.80 -10.67
C ASP A 663 3.27 -4.40 -11.26
N SER A 664 3.85 -3.34 -10.69
CA SER A 664 3.76 -1.98 -11.24
C SER A 664 4.64 -1.74 -12.48
N GLY A 665 5.53 -2.67 -12.84
CA GLY A 665 6.33 -2.59 -14.06
C GLY A 665 7.10 -1.27 -14.20
N ALA A 666 6.92 -0.58 -15.34
CA ALA A 666 7.63 0.66 -15.68
C ALA A 666 7.40 1.83 -14.73
N ALA A 667 6.37 1.80 -13.87
CA ALA A 667 6.14 2.85 -12.89
C ALA A 667 7.31 2.94 -11.88
N VAL A 668 7.91 1.81 -11.49
CA VAL A 668 9.05 1.77 -10.56
C VAL A 668 10.26 2.53 -11.13
N LEU A 669 10.65 2.20 -12.36
CA LEU A 669 11.76 2.89 -13.03
C LEU A 669 11.45 4.37 -13.25
N SER A 670 10.23 4.69 -13.69
CA SER A 670 9.79 6.07 -13.91
C SER A 670 9.92 6.93 -12.64
N MET A 671 9.55 6.40 -11.47
CA MET A 671 9.64 7.14 -10.21
C MET A 671 11.07 7.27 -9.69
N ALA A 672 11.90 6.25 -9.90
CA ALA A 672 13.34 6.34 -9.62
C ALA A 672 14.00 7.46 -10.45
N LEU A 673 13.68 7.54 -11.75
CA LEU A 673 14.19 8.58 -12.65
C LEU A 673 13.60 9.96 -12.32
N ALA A 674 12.33 10.03 -11.95
CA ALA A 674 11.66 11.27 -11.56
C ALA A 674 12.32 11.98 -10.38
N LEU A 675 12.90 11.20 -9.47
CA LEU A 675 13.69 11.74 -8.36
C LEU A 675 15.16 11.94 -8.75
N ALA A 676 15.80 10.94 -9.37
CA ALA A 676 17.24 10.96 -9.62
C ALA A 676 17.68 12.02 -10.63
N VAL A 677 16.96 12.16 -11.76
CA VAL A 677 17.38 13.02 -12.88
C VAL A 677 17.40 14.50 -12.48
N PRO A 678 16.34 15.08 -11.88
CA PRO A 678 16.38 16.49 -11.49
C PRO A 678 17.44 16.76 -10.41
N LEU A 679 17.62 15.87 -9.44
CA LEU A 679 18.63 16.02 -8.39
C LEU A 679 20.06 16.07 -8.97
N VAL A 680 20.34 15.23 -9.95
CA VAL A 680 21.65 15.19 -10.61
C VAL A 680 21.85 16.37 -11.55
N LEU A 681 20.79 16.79 -12.25
CA LEU A 681 20.83 18.00 -13.06
C LEU A 681 21.16 19.22 -12.21
N SER A 682 20.52 19.36 -11.04
CA SER A 682 20.81 20.43 -10.08
C SER A 682 22.26 20.39 -9.60
N ALA A 683 22.77 19.20 -9.26
CA ALA A 683 24.17 19.02 -8.88
C ALA A 683 25.13 19.39 -10.01
N GLY A 684 24.85 18.97 -11.23
CA GLY A 684 25.70 19.28 -12.37
C GLY A 684 25.70 20.76 -12.74
N ILE A 685 24.57 21.47 -12.62
CA ILE A 685 24.54 22.92 -12.82
C ILE A 685 25.39 23.61 -11.74
N ALA A 686 25.28 23.19 -10.48
CA ALA A 686 26.15 23.70 -9.41
C ALA A 686 27.64 23.40 -9.65
N ALA A 687 27.95 22.34 -10.39
CA ALA A 687 29.31 21.99 -10.80
C ALA A 687 29.84 22.88 -11.95
N LEU A 688 28.98 23.54 -12.72
CA LEU A 688 29.40 24.46 -13.79
C LEU A 688 29.74 25.86 -13.29
N THR A 689 29.20 26.27 -12.14
CA THR A 689 29.52 27.57 -11.54
C THR A 689 31.01 27.58 -11.14
N PRO A 690 31.82 28.56 -11.60
CA PRO A 690 33.24 28.65 -11.26
C PRO A 690 33.43 28.74 -9.74
N GLY A 691 34.21 27.81 -9.18
CA GLY A 691 34.90 28.06 -7.90
C GLY A 691 36.19 28.81 -8.19
N ASP A 692 36.72 29.57 -7.21
CA ASP A 692 38.02 30.22 -7.35
C ASP A 692 39.06 29.25 -7.92
N PRO A 693 39.92 29.68 -8.87
CA PRO A 693 40.95 28.83 -9.42
C PRO A 693 41.77 28.24 -8.26
N ALA A 694 41.96 26.91 -8.28
CA ALA A 694 42.93 26.28 -7.41
C ALA A 694 44.23 27.07 -7.50
N ARG A 695 44.77 27.55 -6.38
CA ARG A 695 46.10 28.15 -6.36
C ARG A 695 47.03 27.18 -7.09
N PRO A 696 47.74 27.61 -8.15
CA PRO A 696 48.72 26.75 -8.79
C PRO A 696 49.65 26.22 -7.70
N ALA A 697 49.96 24.93 -7.77
CA ALA A 697 50.98 24.36 -6.90
C ALA A 697 52.24 25.24 -6.99
N PRO A 698 52.92 25.54 -5.87
CA PRO A 698 54.15 26.31 -5.93
C PRO A 698 55.08 25.62 -6.94
N ILE A 699 55.44 26.38 -7.98
CA ILE A 699 56.50 25.98 -8.89
C ILE A 699 57.72 25.78 -8.00
N LEU A 700 58.19 24.53 -7.91
CA LEU A 700 59.47 24.25 -7.27
C LEU A 700 60.51 25.02 -8.07
N ASP A 701 61.13 26.04 -7.46
CA ASP A 701 62.29 26.69 -8.03
C ASP A 701 63.36 25.63 -8.34
N PRO A 702 63.99 25.66 -9.52
CA PRO A 702 65.08 24.75 -9.82
C PRO A 702 66.22 24.99 -8.83
N LEU A 703 66.74 23.89 -8.28
CA LEU A 703 67.87 23.90 -7.35
C LEU A 703 69.03 24.71 -7.93
N PRO A 704 69.68 25.58 -7.14
CA PRO A 704 70.89 26.25 -7.57
C PRO A 704 71.99 25.21 -7.83
N THR A 705 72.66 25.39 -8.97
CA THR A 705 73.71 24.52 -9.54
C THR A 705 74.89 24.28 -8.62
#